data_AF-A0A7C6SN17-F1
#
_entry.id   AF-A0A7C6SN17-F1
#
_cell.length_a   1.000
_cell.length_b   1.000
_cell.length_c   1.000
_cell.angle_alpha   90.00
_cell.angle_beta   90.00
_cell.angle_gamma   90.00
#
_symmetry.space_group_name_H-M   'P 1'
#
loop_
_entity.id
_entity.type
_entity.pdbx_description
1 polymer ?
#
loop_
_entity_poly.entity_id
_entity_poly.type
_entity_poly.pdbx_seq_one_letter_code
_entity_poly.pdbx_strand_id
1 'polypeptide(L)'
;MNKYLKKISLSTILSIGLALSALLPNLTDVRAAQTTVTFEAESSYNINQGKIANHSGCSGGQFVGFVGNGNILQFNNIYVEADGLYNVTVHYFSDNNRHGYLKVNDNAEISVNFTGVGNWYNMGTKTLQVNLKAGNNTLKFYNDYEYMPDFDRITVEGAVVQAVIGGYEAEATGNVIDGIVKNHSDCSGGKYVVMNGSGNKLQFNNIYAPSTGIYNIAIYYYSQYNRNGYISVNGETGTEIIFRGVGNWDDQGVEYTTVFLQAGNNSIKFYNDSAYMPDFDRLCIVGEGYLLNNPGLEESNGINPYSWSIGSDHSRRSTFQWESGSGINGSKCISINATTPTDAYWEQTVRLEPGKNYIFKGYIKGENLIPESSNVTIGANLSVVGDFCHSGSGEQTFGTFDWKEFSVYFQAPASGEVTVACRLGNWWNLVSGKVMFDNLTIVPDNSLTRIEGNNIYLNLEITDLTSITSTNLNKWVNRLDSAYEAYEDLVGFTPYNGEKMGIISTRQYPGGWAVAGNPIKWYQIYVSSELANINNYDDWSFGILHEIGHNFDIEGWNFNAEFWANTKMYYIVEALNAKKKVNNTEVELAQLYRAGYFDSYTKTILPRTSYHHDALTYCFIRIKDRIGIEPFKATFRHFVNTGENPPTNIAKFNRFLELLQENYNPGGNEVESTFPSGELNYIRNFI
;
A
#
# COMPACT_ATOMS: atom_id res chain seq x y z
N MET A 1 -7.50 15.85 83.25
CA MET A 1 -7.08 14.47 82.98
C MET A 1 -8.32 13.61 82.81
N ASN A 2 -8.40 12.86 81.71
CA ASN A 2 -9.36 11.78 81.39
C ASN A 2 -10.84 12.14 81.11
N LYS A 3 -11.22 12.06 79.82
CA LYS A 3 -12.61 12.04 79.33
C LYS A 3 -12.92 10.69 78.67
N TYR A 4 -13.84 9.98 79.31
CA TYR A 4 -14.72 8.88 78.89
C TYR A 4 -14.52 8.20 77.50
N LEU A 5 -14.03 6.95 77.55
CA LEU A 5 -14.39 5.85 76.64
C LEU A 5 -15.45 4.99 77.34
N LYS A 6 -16.65 4.87 76.76
CA LYS A 6 -17.64 3.83 77.11
C LYS A 6 -17.48 2.68 76.12
N LYS A 7 -17.21 1.49 76.67
CA LYS A 7 -17.01 0.20 75.99
C LYS A 7 -18.26 -0.20 75.20
N ILE A 8 -18.06 -0.51 73.92
CA ILE A 8 -19.01 -1.20 73.06
C ILE A 8 -18.76 -2.72 73.19
N SER A 9 -19.82 -3.53 73.26
CA SER A 9 -19.76 -4.99 73.46
C SER A 9 -19.29 -5.76 72.22
N LEU A 10 -18.69 -6.93 72.45
CA LEU A 10 -18.10 -7.81 71.43
C LEU A 10 -19.07 -8.21 70.29
N SER A 11 -20.38 -8.13 70.51
CA SER A 11 -21.41 -8.36 69.48
C SER A 11 -21.50 -7.26 68.41
N THR A 12 -21.06 -6.03 68.71
CA THR A 12 -20.96 -4.93 67.74
C THR A 12 -19.65 -4.97 66.95
N ILE A 13 -18.61 -5.62 67.49
CA ILE A 13 -17.34 -5.84 66.76
C ILE A 13 -17.52 -6.94 65.70
N LEU A 14 -18.39 -7.93 65.94
CA LEU A 14 -18.62 -9.02 64.98
C LEU A 14 -19.59 -8.65 63.83
N SER A 15 -20.40 -7.61 63.98
CA SER A 15 -21.28 -7.09 62.92
C SER A 15 -20.65 -5.98 62.08
N ILE A 16 -19.50 -5.43 62.50
CA ILE A 16 -18.63 -4.56 61.67
C ILE A 16 -17.58 -5.39 60.91
N GLY A 17 -17.27 -6.61 61.37
CA GLY A 17 -16.41 -7.56 60.67
C GLY A 17 -17.04 -8.32 59.49
N LEU A 18 -18.36 -8.22 59.30
CA LEU A 18 -19.08 -8.90 58.20
C LEU A 18 -19.78 -7.93 57.21
N ALA A 19 -19.68 -6.62 57.44
CA ALA A 19 -20.14 -5.59 56.50
C ALA A 19 -19.00 -4.73 55.92
N LEU A 20 -17.77 -4.86 56.43
CA LEU A 20 -16.57 -4.18 55.89
C LEU A 20 -15.70 -5.09 54.99
N SER A 21 -16.09 -6.36 54.81
CA SER A 21 -15.47 -7.29 53.86
C SER A 21 -16.27 -7.46 52.56
N ALA A 22 -17.29 -6.62 52.34
CA ALA A 22 -18.16 -6.68 51.17
C ALA A 22 -18.25 -5.37 50.38
N LEU A 23 -17.42 -4.35 50.69
CA LEU A 23 -17.47 -3.08 49.95
C LEU A 23 -16.14 -2.37 49.63
N LEU A 24 -14.95 -2.91 49.96
CA LEU A 24 -13.65 -2.43 49.47
C LEU A 24 -12.63 -3.59 49.64
N PRO A 25 -12.35 -4.37 48.56
CA PRO A 25 -11.31 -3.98 47.62
C PRO A 25 -11.74 -4.23 46.18
N ASN A 26 -12.09 -3.17 45.46
CA ASN A 26 -12.12 -3.16 43.99
C ASN A 26 -11.47 -1.86 43.46
N LEU A 27 -10.43 -1.42 44.16
CA LEU A 27 -9.56 -0.30 43.76
C LEU A 27 -8.14 -0.73 44.04
N THR A 28 -7.61 -1.62 43.19
CA THR A 28 -6.21 -1.71 42.72
C THR A 28 -5.97 -3.01 41.92
N ASP A 29 -6.84 -3.37 40.98
CA ASP A 29 -6.45 -4.29 39.90
C ASP A 29 -7.32 -4.12 38.64
N VAL A 30 -7.63 -2.88 38.27
CA VAL A 30 -7.81 -2.56 36.85
C VAL A 30 -6.41 -2.21 36.35
N ARG A 31 -5.61 -3.22 36.05
CA ARG A 31 -4.45 -2.99 35.19
C ARG A 31 -5.03 -2.60 33.84
N ALA A 32 -4.82 -1.34 33.45
CA ALA A 32 -4.93 -0.92 32.06
C ALA A 32 -4.22 -1.97 31.20
N ALA A 33 -4.80 -2.33 30.05
CA ALA A 33 -4.16 -3.21 29.09
C ALA A 33 -2.72 -2.73 28.88
N GLN A 34 -1.72 -3.57 29.19
CA GLN A 34 -0.32 -3.18 29.08
C GLN A 34 0.02 -2.98 27.60
N THR A 35 0.21 -1.71 27.19
CA THR A 35 0.71 -1.35 25.87
C THR A 35 2.17 -1.77 25.75
N THR A 36 2.53 -2.56 24.73
CA THR A 36 3.93 -2.90 24.47
C THR A 36 4.45 -2.02 23.35
N VAL A 37 5.46 -1.19 23.64
CA VAL A 37 6.07 -0.28 22.64
C VAL A 37 7.39 -0.82 22.15
N THR A 38 7.58 -0.82 20.83
CA THR A 38 8.81 -1.27 20.16
C THR A 38 9.72 -0.08 19.85
N PHE A 39 11.02 -0.25 20.09
CA PHE A 39 12.07 0.71 19.72
C PHE A 39 13.15 -0.03 18.91
N GLU A 40 13.30 0.33 17.64
CA GLU A 40 14.31 -0.27 16.74
C GLU A 40 15.72 0.13 17.19
N ALA A 41 16.67 -0.80 17.10
CA ALA A 41 18.06 -0.57 17.49
C ALA A 41 18.75 0.42 16.55
N GLU A 42 18.49 0.30 15.26
CA GLU A 42 19.06 1.12 14.18
C GLU A 42 18.48 2.53 14.10
N SER A 43 17.49 2.83 14.94
CA SER A 43 16.83 4.14 14.97
C SER A 43 17.84 5.27 15.11
N SER A 44 17.71 6.31 14.28
CA SER A 44 18.54 7.52 14.33
C SER A 44 18.35 8.34 15.61
N TYR A 45 17.32 8.05 16.40
CA TYR A 45 17.10 8.63 17.73
C TYR A 45 18.00 7.99 18.81
N ASN A 46 18.62 6.85 18.52
CA ASN A 46 19.54 6.17 19.44
C ASN A 46 20.95 6.76 19.32
N ILE A 47 21.74 6.66 20.41
CA ILE A 47 23.19 6.85 20.29
C ILE A 47 23.77 5.50 19.93
N ASN A 48 24.15 5.34 18.66
CA ASN A 48 24.71 4.12 18.12
C ASN A 48 26.16 4.35 17.69
N GLN A 49 27.09 3.62 18.30
CA GLN A 49 28.50 3.56 17.89
C GLN A 49 28.88 2.19 17.29
N GLY A 50 27.91 1.28 17.19
CA GLY A 50 28.04 0.03 16.45
C GLY A 50 27.88 0.25 14.93
N LYS A 51 27.54 -0.82 14.22
CA LYS A 51 27.35 -0.82 12.77
C LYS A 51 25.96 -1.33 12.42
N ILE A 52 25.22 -0.53 11.66
CA ILE A 52 23.93 -0.93 11.09
C ILE A 52 24.18 -1.88 9.92
N ALA A 53 23.46 -2.99 9.86
CA ALA A 53 23.50 -3.96 8.77
C ALA A 53 22.11 -4.49 8.44
N ASN A 54 21.90 -4.86 7.18
CA ASN A 54 20.62 -5.41 6.72
C ASN A 54 20.52 -6.90 7.05
N HIS A 55 19.34 -7.34 7.49
CA HIS A 55 19.05 -8.74 7.70
C HIS A 55 17.55 -8.99 7.58
N SER A 56 17.17 -10.00 6.79
CA SER A 56 15.76 -10.27 6.46
C SER A 56 14.92 -10.74 7.65
N GLY A 57 15.56 -11.22 8.71
CA GLY A 57 14.90 -11.63 9.96
C GLY A 57 14.66 -10.50 10.97
N CYS A 58 15.07 -9.27 10.67
CA CYS A 58 14.93 -8.11 11.56
C CYS A 58 13.58 -7.41 11.41
N SER A 59 13.10 -6.76 12.48
CA SER A 59 12.14 -5.67 12.31
C SER A 59 12.85 -4.49 11.64
N GLY A 60 12.13 -3.73 10.81
CA GLY A 60 12.75 -2.68 9.99
C GLY A 60 13.73 -3.17 8.91
N GLY A 61 14.06 -4.47 8.88
CA GLY A 61 15.02 -5.08 7.94
C GLY A 61 16.49 -4.84 8.28
N GLN A 62 16.79 -4.25 9.45
CA GLN A 62 18.15 -3.91 9.87
C GLN A 62 18.39 -4.27 11.35
N PHE A 63 19.66 -4.42 11.72
CA PHE A 63 20.08 -4.55 13.12
C PHE A 63 21.32 -3.68 13.38
N VAL A 64 21.63 -3.47 14.65
CA VAL A 64 22.88 -2.87 15.10
C VAL A 64 23.82 -3.93 15.65
N GLY A 65 24.87 -4.23 14.87
CA GLY A 65 25.96 -5.09 15.30
C GLY A 65 27.15 -4.31 15.84
N PHE A 66 28.21 -5.02 16.22
CA PHE A 66 29.46 -4.42 16.73
C PHE A 66 29.28 -3.51 17.95
N VAL A 67 28.22 -3.73 18.74
CA VAL A 67 28.06 -3.16 20.08
C VAL A 67 29.02 -3.88 21.03
N GLY A 68 29.67 -3.15 21.93
CA GLY A 68 30.79 -3.66 22.74
C GLY A 68 32.17 -3.37 22.15
N ASN A 69 33.25 -3.82 22.80
CA ASN A 69 34.62 -3.35 22.55
C ASN A 69 34.76 -1.81 22.56
N GLY A 70 34.10 -1.15 23.51
CA GLY A 70 34.09 0.30 23.66
C GLY A 70 33.01 1.01 22.83
N ASN A 71 32.35 0.35 21.88
CA ASN A 71 31.17 0.87 21.20
C ASN A 71 29.90 0.64 22.05
N ILE A 72 28.98 1.60 22.00
CA ILE A 72 27.71 1.56 22.74
C ILE A 72 26.51 1.54 21.81
N LEU A 73 25.38 1.04 22.33
CA LEU A 73 24.05 1.31 21.81
C LEU A 73 23.18 1.83 22.94
N GLN A 74 22.71 3.07 22.84
CA GLN A 74 21.79 3.67 23.79
C GLN A 74 20.45 3.95 23.14
N PHE A 75 19.42 3.25 23.61
CA PHE A 75 18.04 3.57 23.32
C PHE A 75 17.63 4.82 24.09
N ASN A 76 17.04 5.77 23.38
CA ASN A 76 16.59 7.05 23.94
C ASN A 76 15.06 7.13 23.89
N ASN A 77 14.52 8.11 24.64
CA ASN A 77 13.09 8.47 24.60
C ASN A 77 12.14 7.32 24.95
N ILE A 78 12.54 6.46 25.89
CA ILE A 78 11.67 5.40 26.41
C ILE A 78 10.77 6.03 27.49
N TYR A 79 9.56 6.41 27.08
CA TYR A 79 8.62 7.08 27.96
C TYR A 79 7.71 6.10 28.69
N VAL A 80 7.52 6.36 29.98
CA VAL A 80 6.52 5.71 30.81
C VAL A 80 5.74 6.74 31.61
N GLU A 81 4.46 6.47 31.86
CA GLU A 81 3.57 7.42 32.56
C GLU A 81 3.81 7.49 34.08
N ALA A 82 4.42 6.45 34.65
CA ALA A 82 4.63 6.34 36.09
C ALA A 82 6.02 5.78 36.42
N ASP A 83 6.54 6.17 37.57
CA ASP A 83 7.67 5.48 38.19
C ASP A 83 7.28 4.02 38.43
N GLY A 84 8.11 3.07 37.99
CA GLY A 84 7.76 1.67 38.15
C GLY A 84 8.79 0.69 37.64
N LEU A 85 8.49 -0.59 37.85
CA LEU A 85 9.25 -1.70 37.31
C LEU A 85 8.61 -2.15 36.00
N TYR A 86 9.36 -2.07 34.91
CA TYR A 86 8.90 -2.36 33.54
C TYR A 86 9.63 -3.57 32.97
N ASN A 87 8.91 -4.38 32.20
CA ASN A 87 9.50 -5.47 31.45
C ASN A 87 10.00 -4.93 30.10
N VAL A 88 11.30 -5.02 29.88
CA VAL A 88 11.96 -4.67 28.61
C VAL A 88 12.48 -5.93 27.96
N THR A 89 11.95 -6.30 26.81
CA THR A 89 12.41 -7.45 26.04
C THR A 89 13.33 -7.01 24.91
N VAL A 90 14.59 -7.41 24.99
CA VAL A 90 15.58 -7.20 23.93
C VAL A 90 15.49 -8.33 22.92
N HIS A 91 15.36 -8.00 21.64
CA HIS A 91 15.44 -8.93 20.52
C HIS A 91 16.83 -8.82 19.88
N TYR A 92 17.51 -9.94 19.69
CA TYR A 92 18.91 -9.95 19.28
C TYR A 92 19.29 -11.22 18.52
N PHE A 93 20.40 -11.16 17.77
CA PHE A 93 21.03 -12.31 17.13
C PHE A 93 22.36 -12.63 17.81
N SER A 94 22.59 -13.91 18.10
CA SER A 94 23.85 -14.35 18.69
C SER A 94 24.06 -15.85 18.51
N ASP A 95 25.19 -16.24 17.93
CA ASP A 95 25.59 -17.64 17.82
C ASP A 95 25.98 -18.23 19.17
N ASN A 96 26.89 -17.55 19.89
CA ASN A 96 27.38 -17.95 21.21
C ASN A 96 26.79 -17.09 22.34
N ASN A 97 26.95 -17.52 23.60
CA ASN A 97 26.60 -16.68 24.75
C ASN A 97 27.44 -15.39 24.74
N ARG A 98 26.78 -14.26 24.98
CA ARG A 98 27.40 -12.93 25.03
C ARG A 98 27.00 -12.22 26.32
N HIS A 99 27.87 -11.35 26.82
CA HIS A 99 27.61 -10.61 28.04
C HIS A 99 27.93 -9.12 27.86
N GLY A 100 27.30 -8.29 28.67
CA GLY A 100 27.62 -6.88 28.77
C GLY A 100 26.84 -6.20 29.88
N TYR A 101 26.71 -4.88 29.78
CA TYR A 101 26.15 -4.05 30.82
C TYR A 101 25.02 -3.19 30.26
N LEU A 102 23.95 -3.07 31.04
CA LEU A 102 22.85 -2.14 30.82
C LEU A 102 22.90 -1.03 31.86
N LYS A 103 22.99 0.22 31.41
CA LYS A 103 22.80 1.39 32.26
C LYS A 103 21.42 2.01 31.97
N VAL A 104 20.57 2.10 32.99
CA VAL A 104 19.24 2.71 32.90
C VAL A 104 19.33 4.12 33.46
N ASN A 105 19.17 5.14 32.62
CA ASN A 105 19.46 6.54 32.97
C ASN A 105 20.88 6.67 33.55
N ASP A 106 21.02 7.44 34.64
CA ASP A 106 22.27 7.59 35.38
C ASP A 106 22.43 6.62 36.56
N ASN A 107 21.63 5.55 36.60
CA ASN A 107 21.71 4.55 37.66
C ASN A 107 22.96 3.66 37.53
N ALA A 108 23.19 2.84 38.56
CA ALA A 108 24.22 1.80 38.55
C ALA A 108 23.98 0.81 37.40
N GLU A 109 25.08 0.31 36.82
CA GLU A 109 25.05 -0.66 35.73
C GLU A 109 24.51 -2.02 36.20
N ILE A 110 23.77 -2.68 35.30
CA ILE A 110 23.19 -4.01 35.47
C ILE A 110 23.95 -4.95 34.54
N SER A 111 24.50 -6.05 35.07
CA SER A 111 25.11 -7.09 34.23
C SER A 111 24.03 -7.89 33.51
N VAL A 112 24.18 -8.05 32.19
CA VAL A 112 23.23 -8.74 31.32
C VAL A 112 23.95 -9.85 30.54
N ASN A 113 23.37 -11.04 30.56
CA ASN A 113 23.80 -12.19 29.77
C ASN A 113 22.74 -12.51 28.71
N PHE A 114 23.20 -12.59 27.46
CA PHE A 114 22.44 -12.97 26.28
C PHE A 114 22.82 -14.40 25.88
N THR A 115 21.85 -15.30 25.92
CA THR A 115 22.06 -16.70 25.55
C THR A 115 22.18 -16.82 24.04
N GLY A 116 23.21 -17.50 23.54
CA GLY A 116 23.36 -17.79 22.13
C GLY A 116 22.33 -18.82 21.67
N VAL A 117 21.76 -18.61 20.49
CA VAL A 117 20.78 -19.53 19.88
C VAL A 117 21.42 -20.48 18.86
N GLY A 118 22.76 -20.48 18.77
CA GLY A 118 23.55 -21.40 17.94
C GLY A 118 23.68 -21.00 16.47
N ASN A 119 23.27 -19.78 16.10
CA ASN A 119 23.60 -19.11 14.84
C ASN A 119 23.26 -17.60 14.90
N TRP A 120 23.67 -16.84 13.87
CA TRP A 120 23.42 -15.39 13.73
C TRP A 120 22.14 -15.04 12.93
N TYR A 121 21.31 -16.03 12.58
CA TYR A 121 20.11 -15.83 11.74
C TYR A 121 18.79 -15.94 12.52
N ASN A 122 18.79 -16.72 13.60
CA ASN A 122 17.63 -16.92 14.45
C ASN A 122 17.59 -15.85 15.54
N MET A 123 16.40 -15.29 15.76
CA MET A 123 16.17 -14.29 16.80
C MET A 123 16.17 -14.94 18.19
N GLY A 124 16.99 -14.41 19.10
CA GLY A 124 16.89 -14.62 20.53
C GLY A 124 16.16 -13.48 21.22
N THR A 125 15.65 -13.72 22.42
CA THR A 125 15.01 -12.68 23.24
C THR A 125 15.48 -12.72 24.69
N LYS A 126 15.65 -11.56 25.31
CA LYS A 126 15.98 -11.42 26.73
C LYS A 126 15.09 -10.37 27.38
N THR A 127 14.22 -10.79 28.29
CA THR A 127 13.42 -9.86 29.11
C THR A 127 14.18 -9.45 30.36
N LEU A 128 14.21 -8.15 30.61
CA LEU A 128 14.85 -7.49 31.75
C LEU A 128 13.79 -6.69 32.51
N GLN A 129 13.81 -6.79 33.84
CA GLN A 129 12.99 -5.92 34.68
C GLN A 129 13.81 -4.70 35.07
N VAL A 130 13.42 -3.53 34.60
CA VAL A 130 14.15 -2.27 34.81
C VAL A 130 13.25 -1.25 35.50
N ASN A 131 13.83 -0.50 36.45
CA ASN A 131 13.10 0.60 37.08
C ASN A 131 13.18 1.82 36.16
N LEU A 132 12.04 2.22 35.61
CA LEU A 132 11.88 3.42 34.80
C LEU A 132 11.23 4.52 35.64
N LYS A 133 11.60 5.76 35.36
CA LYS A 133 11.00 6.95 35.94
C LYS A 133 9.88 7.45 35.03
N ALA A 134 8.81 7.98 35.62
CA ALA A 134 7.80 8.72 34.88
C ALA A 134 8.50 9.79 34.03
N GLY A 135 8.15 9.86 32.75
CA GLY A 135 8.93 10.63 31.79
C GLY A 135 9.88 9.76 30.96
N ASN A 136 10.87 10.39 30.35
CA ASN A 136 11.81 9.72 29.46
C ASN A 136 12.93 9.02 30.20
N ASN A 137 13.27 7.86 29.65
CA ASN A 137 14.35 7.03 30.13
C ASN A 137 15.31 6.69 28.98
N THR A 138 16.55 6.40 29.35
CA THR A 138 17.57 5.88 28.45
C THR A 138 18.02 4.50 28.89
N LEU A 139 18.24 3.61 27.93
CA LEU A 139 18.76 2.27 28.14
C LEU A 139 20.03 2.10 27.32
N LYS A 140 21.18 2.18 27.98
CA LYS A 140 22.50 2.08 27.35
C LYS A 140 23.09 0.69 27.52
N PHE A 141 23.25 -0.02 26.42
CA PHE A 141 23.98 -1.28 26.33
C PHE A 141 25.44 -1.01 25.93
N TYR A 142 26.39 -1.59 26.68
CA TYR A 142 27.82 -1.49 26.39
C TYR A 142 28.61 -2.64 27.01
N ASN A 143 29.81 -2.86 26.48
CA ASN A 143 30.85 -3.66 27.10
C ASN A 143 32.21 -3.13 26.59
N ASP A 144 33.10 -2.74 27.50
CA ASP A 144 34.36 -2.10 27.11
C ASP A 144 35.37 -3.09 26.49
N TYR A 145 35.22 -4.39 26.76
CA TYR A 145 36.25 -5.40 26.47
C TYR A 145 35.79 -6.55 25.57
N GLU A 146 34.48 -6.76 25.42
CA GLU A 146 33.94 -7.82 24.56
C GLU A 146 32.78 -7.32 23.71
N TYR A 147 32.51 -8.02 22.60
CA TYR A 147 31.31 -7.77 21.78
C TYR A 147 30.07 -8.32 22.46
N MET A 148 28.99 -7.54 22.36
CA MET A 148 27.61 -7.88 22.71
C MET A 148 26.93 -8.57 21.51
N PRO A 149 25.69 -9.10 21.64
CA PRO A 149 24.97 -9.61 20.47
C PRO A 149 24.61 -8.50 19.47
N ASP A 150 24.09 -8.90 18.31
CA ASP A 150 23.55 -7.99 17.30
C ASP A 150 22.11 -7.61 17.70
N PHE A 151 21.82 -6.33 17.90
CA PHE A 151 20.54 -5.86 18.44
C PHE A 151 19.56 -5.53 17.31
N ASP A 152 18.37 -6.12 17.36
CA ASP A 152 17.24 -5.84 16.46
C ASP A 152 16.39 -4.69 17.03
N ARG A 153 15.75 -4.94 18.17
CA ARG A 153 14.90 -3.95 18.86
C ARG A 153 14.82 -4.20 20.35
N ILE A 154 14.20 -3.27 21.07
CA ILE A 154 13.61 -3.56 22.38
C ILE A 154 12.10 -3.38 22.32
N THR A 155 11.39 -4.12 23.16
CA THR A 155 9.98 -3.88 23.45
C THR A 155 9.81 -3.57 24.93
N VAL A 156 8.93 -2.63 25.28
CA VAL A 156 8.71 -2.20 26.67
C VAL A 156 7.23 -2.30 27.01
N GLU A 157 6.88 -3.22 27.91
CA GLU A 157 5.50 -3.42 28.38
C GLU A 157 5.08 -2.31 29.33
N GLY A 158 3.97 -1.64 29.05
CA GLY A 158 3.48 -0.46 29.77
C GLY A 158 4.15 0.86 29.37
N ALA A 159 5.03 0.87 28.36
CA ALA A 159 5.52 2.12 27.78
C ALA A 159 4.44 2.76 26.89
N VAL A 160 4.59 4.06 26.66
CA VAL A 160 3.75 4.82 25.73
C VAL A 160 4.68 5.38 24.65
N VAL A 161 4.26 5.31 23.38
CA VAL A 161 5.02 5.86 22.26
C VAL A 161 5.18 7.35 22.49
N GLN A 162 6.40 7.81 22.73
CA GLN A 162 6.65 9.23 22.90
C GLN A 162 6.84 9.89 21.53
N ALA A 163 5.88 10.75 21.18
CA ALA A 163 6.09 11.86 20.28
C ALA A 163 7.43 12.57 20.57
N VAL A 164 8.14 13.01 19.52
CA VAL A 164 9.32 13.89 19.66
C VAL A 164 9.04 14.97 20.72
N ILE A 165 9.88 15.06 21.76
CA ILE A 165 9.68 16.01 22.86
C ILE A 165 9.49 17.43 22.30
N GLY A 166 8.37 18.04 22.65
CA GLY A 166 8.00 19.42 22.37
C GLY A 166 6.81 19.58 21.41
N GLY A 167 6.55 18.59 20.56
CA GLY A 167 5.64 18.78 19.43
C GLY A 167 5.95 20.07 18.66
N TYR A 168 5.03 20.47 17.82
CA TYR A 168 4.96 21.80 17.24
C TYR A 168 3.72 22.42 17.84
N GLU A 169 3.90 23.41 18.71
CA GLU A 169 2.79 24.12 19.33
C GLU A 169 1.97 24.84 18.26
N ALA A 170 0.65 24.77 18.35
CA ALA A 170 -0.25 25.40 17.38
C ALA A 170 -0.08 26.91 17.39
N GLU A 171 0.13 27.49 18.56
CA GLU A 171 0.30 28.93 18.79
C GLU A 171 1.72 29.46 18.55
N ALA A 172 2.65 28.62 18.05
CA ALA A 172 4.02 29.03 17.81
C ALA A 172 4.07 30.25 16.87
N THR A 173 4.91 31.25 17.21
CA THR A 173 5.00 32.53 16.46
C THR A 173 5.41 32.38 14.99
N GLY A 174 6.02 31.26 14.62
CA GLY A 174 6.38 30.94 13.24
C GLY A 174 5.24 30.34 12.40
N ASN A 175 4.10 30.00 13.00
CA ASN A 175 2.95 29.42 12.32
C ASN A 175 2.09 30.49 11.64
N VAL A 176 1.28 30.07 10.66
CA VAL A 176 0.21 30.92 10.11
C VAL A 176 -1.07 30.58 10.84
N ILE A 177 -1.68 31.57 11.50
CA ILE A 177 -2.84 31.38 12.38
C ILE A 177 -3.91 32.41 12.00
N ASP A 178 -5.03 31.94 11.43
CA ASP A 178 -6.23 32.79 11.23
C ASP A 178 -7.15 32.79 12.47
N GLY A 179 -7.00 31.79 13.34
CA GLY A 179 -7.76 31.64 14.58
C GLY A 179 -7.32 32.57 15.71
N ILE A 180 -7.83 32.33 16.92
CA ILE A 180 -7.50 33.10 18.13
C ILE A 180 -6.72 32.21 19.11
N VAL A 181 -5.53 32.66 19.51
CA VAL A 181 -4.77 32.00 20.59
C VAL A 181 -5.40 32.29 21.95
N LYS A 182 -5.69 31.27 22.74
CA LYS A 182 -6.19 31.39 24.11
C LYS A 182 -5.28 30.67 25.10
N ASN A 183 -5.32 31.12 26.36
CA ASN A 183 -4.65 30.43 27.47
C ASN A 183 -5.57 29.32 27.99
N HIS A 184 -4.98 28.17 28.31
CA HIS A 184 -5.65 27.05 28.95
C HIS A 184 -4.60 26.25 29.71
N SER A 185 -4.76 26.11 31.02
CA SER A 185 -3.71 25.57 31.91
C SER A 185 -3.32 24.14 31.59
N ASP A 186 -4.24 23.40 30.96
CA ASP A 186 -4.11 21.97 30.74
C ASP A 186 -3.63 21.64 29.31
N CYS A 187 -3.35 22.65 28.48
CA CYS A 187 -2.78 22.51 27.13
C CYS A 187 -1.24 22.48 27.16
N SER A 188 -0.63 21.89 26.14
CA SER A 188 0.80 22.12 25.87
C SER A 188 1.07 23.61 25.64
N GLY A 189 2.26 24.08 26.01
CA GLY A 189 2.59 25.51 25.99
C GLY A 189 1.71 26.43 26.88
N GLY A 190 0.69 25.91 27.57
CA GLY A 190 -0.32 26.66 28.31
C GLY A 190 -1.32 27.42 27.42
N LYS A 191 -1.35 27.10 26.12
CA LYS A 191 -2.14 27.81 25.11
C LYS A 191 -2.63 26.86 24.02
N TYR A 192 -3.60 27.31 23.24
CA TYR A 192 -4.12 26.59 22.10
C TYR A 192 -4.74 27.58 21.10
N VAL A 193 -4.94 27.15 19.86
CA VAL A 193 -5.52 27.94 18.77
C VAL A 193 -7.00 27.61 18.60
N VAL A 194 -7.86 28.59 18.86
CA VAL A 194 -9.31 28.49 18.64
C VAL A 194 -9.65 28.80 17.20
N MET A 195 -10.28 27.85 16.50
CA MET A 195 -10.70 28.00 15.10
C MET A 195 -12.12 28.57 15.02
N ASN A 196 -12.26 29.84 15.43
CA ASN A 196 -13.51 30.54 15.67
C ASN A 196 -14.28 31.05 14.43
N GLY A 197 -13.96 30.59 13.21
CA GLY A 197 -14.61 31.01 11.97
C GLY A 197 -14.48 29.97 10.87
N SER A 198 -15.48 29.90 9.99
CA SER A 198 -15.37 29.16 8.72
C SER A 198 -14.30 29.78 7.84
N GLY A 199 -13.46 28.95 7.21
CA GLY A 199 -12.35 29.42 6.39
C GLY A 199 -11.05 29.70 7.13
N ASN A 200 -11.05 29.64 8.47
CA ASN A 200 -9.82 29.77 9.25
C ASN A 200 -8.83 28.65 8.91
N LYS A 201 -7.54 29.00 8.89
CA LYS A 201 -6.43 28.08 8.61
C LYS A 201 -5.42 28.12 9.73
N LEU A 202 -4.82 26.97 10.01
CA LEU A 202 -3.66 26.82 10.88
C LEU A 202 -2.57 26.09 10.11
N GLN A 203 -1.43 26.73 9.91
CA GLN A 203 -0.26 26.11 9.30
C GLN A 203 0.91 26.05 10.28
N PHE A 204 1.31 24.82 10.59
CA PHE A 204 2.56 24.54 11.27
C PHE A 204 3.72 24.67 10.29
N ASN A 205 4.72 25.46 10.66
CA ASN A 205 5.92 25.67 9.86
C ASN A 205 7.16 25.05 10.51
N ASN A 206 8.18 24.77 9.70
CA ASN A 206 9.45 24.20 10.14
C ASN A 206 9.30 22.82 10.79
N ILE A 207 8.37 22.01 10.26
CA ILE A 207 8.28 20.59 10.62
C ILE A 207 9.50 19.87 10.05
N TYR A 208 10.48 19.57 10.88
CA TYR A 208 11.71 18.92 10.45
C TYR A 208 11.53 17.42 10.27
N ALA A 209 11.90 16.91 9.10
CA ALA A 209 12.02 15.49 8.80
C ALA A 209 13.49 15.15 8.48
N PRO A 210 14.11 14.15 9.13
CA PRO A 210 15.50 13.79 8.87
C PRO A 210 15.74 13.18 7.48
N SER A 211 14.69 12.60 6.87
CA SER A 211 14.73 12.05 5.52
C SER A 211 13.39 12.25 4.81
N THR A 212 13.37 12.12 3.48
CA THR A 212 12.11 12.10 2.74
C THR A 212 11.41 10.78 3.02
N GLY A 213 10.14 10.82 3.43
CA GLY A 213 9.41 9.62 3.79
C GLY A 213 8.06 9.90 4.45
N ILE A 214 7.45 8.85 4.97
CA ILE A 214 6.13 8.91 5.59
C ILE A 214 6.28 8.92 7.09
N TYR A 215 5.65 9.91 7.70
CA TYR A 215 5.69 10.14 9.12
C TYR A 215 4.29 10.01 9.70
N ASN A 216 4.19 9.29 10.82
CA ASN A 216 2.99 9.29 11.64
C ASN A 216 2.97 10.56 12.46
N ILE A 217 1.84 11.27 12.40
CA ILE A 217 1.60 12.46 13.20
C ILE A 217 0.43 12.25 14.15
N ALA A 218 0.54 12.84 15.33
CA ALA A 218 -0.56 13.00 16.27
C ALA A 218 -0.92 14.48 16.34
N ILE A 219 -2.19 14.77 16.20
CA ILE A 219 -2.74 16.12 16.23
C ILE A 219 -3.61 16.21 17.47
N TYR A 220 -3.21 17.04 18.41
CA TYR A 220 -3.95 17.26 19.65
C TYR A 220 -4.91 18.43 19.45
N TYR A 221 -6.17 18.21 19.76
CA TYR A 221 -7.24 19.15 19.44
C TYR A 221 -8.35 19.12 20.51
N TYR A 222 -9.22 20.13 20.48
CA TYR A 222 -10.40 20.22 21.31
C TYR A 222 -11.63 20.36 20.42
N SER A 223 -12.62 19.50 20.64
CA SER A 223 -13.89 19.60 19.95
C SER A 223 -15.00 18.85 20.66
N GLN A 224 -16.13 19.51 20.88
CA GLN A 224 -17.33 18.85 21.36
C GLN A 224 -18.00 17.98 20.29
N TYR A 225 -17.91 18.39 19.02
CA TYR A 225 -18.60 17.76 17.90
C TYR A 225 -17.63 17.21 16.87
N ASN A 226 -18.07 16.28 16.03
CA ASN A 226 -17.28 15.91 14.86
C ASN A 226 -17.11 17.14 13.95
N ARG A 227 -15.87 17.38 13.54
CA ARG A 227 -15.49 18.46 12.62
C ARG A 227 -14.68 17.84 11.50
N ASN A 228 -15.03 18.11 10.26
CA ASN A 228 -14.16 17.80 9.14
C ASN A 228 -13.20 18.97 8.88
N GLY A 229 -12.05 18.66 8.31
CA GLY A 229 -11.07 19.61 7.82
C GLY A 229 -10.26 19.00 6.70
N TYR A 230 -9.28 19.74 6.22
CA TYR A 230 -8.36 19.30 5.19
C TYR A 230 -6.93 19.48 5.69
N ILE A 231 -6.09 18.47 5.48
CA ILE A 231 -4.65 18.50 5.77
C ILE A 231 -3.88 18.64 4.45
N SER A 232 -3.03 19.67 4.36
CA SER A 232 -2.20 19.98 3.19
C SER A 232 -0.74 20.03 3.62
N VAL A 233 0.12 19.25 2.97
CA VAL A 233 1.55 19.19 3.25
C VAL A 233 2.29 19.93 2.16
N ASN A 234 3.23 20.81 2.53
CA ASN A 234 4.08 21.56 1.60
C ASN A 234 3.33 22.30 0.46
N GLY A 235 2.08 22.72 0.71
CA GLY A 235 1.25 23.43 -0.25
C GLY A 235 0.54 22.54 -1.28
N GLU A 236 0.63 21.22 -1.15
CA GLU A 236 -0.11 20.25 -1.96
C GLU A 236 -1.63 20.34 -1.73
N THR A 237 -2.42 19.75 -2.62
CA THR A 237 -3.87 19.62 -2.46
C THR A 237 -4.19 18.94 -1.12
N GLY A 238 -5.11 19.53 -0.36
CA GLY A 238 -5.48 19.01 0.95
C GLY A 238 -6.36 17.77 0.86
N THR A 239 -6.10 16.79 1.71
CA THR A 239 -6.92 15.58 1.89
C THR A 239 -7.86 15.76 3.08
N GLU A 240 -9.08 15.24 2.99
CA GLU A 240 -10.04 15.36 4.09
C GLU A 240 -9.57 14.59 5.33
N ILE A 241 -9.79 15.17 6.50
CA ILE A 241 -9.53 14.58 7.81
C ILE A 241 -10.72 14.87 8.73
N ILE A 242 -11.09 13.91 9.57
CA ILE A 242 -12.24 14.01 10.47
C ILE A 242 -11.75 14.01 11.91
N PHE A 243 -11.89 15.16 12.57
CA PHE A 243 -11.66 15.31 13.99
C PHE A 243 -12.94 14.95 14.75
N ARG A 244 -12.88 13.90 15.56
CA ARG A 244 -14.06 13.41 16.29
C ARG A 244 -14.33 14.26 17.53
N GLY A 245 -15.61 14.53 17.79
CA GLY A 245 -16.00 15.20 19.02
C GLY A 245 -15.72 14.31 20.22
N VAL A 246 -14.99 14.83 21.21
CA VAL A 246 -14.75 14.15 22.49
C VAL A 246 -15.86 14.44 23.52
N GLY A 247 -16.92 15.14 23.10
CA GLY A 247 -18.12 15.38 23.90
C GLY A 247 -18.07 16.67 24.75
N ASN A 248 -16.89 17.26 24.92
CA ASN A 248 -16.66 18.54 25.60
C ASN A 248 -15.56 19.35 24.90
N TRP A 249 -15.55 20.68 25.08
CA TRP A 249 -14.49 21.57 24.57
C TRP A 249 -13.28 21.68 25.51
N ASP A 250 -13.39 21.18 26.74
CA ASP A 250 -12.29 21.17 27.72
C ASP A 250 -11.50 19.85 27.69
N ASP A 251 -12.06 18.81 27.07
CA ASP A 251 -11.40 17.51 26.94
C ASP A 251 -10.54 17.50 25.67
N GLN A 252 -9.30 17.04 25.79
CA GLN A 252 -8.39 16.94 24.66
C GLN A 252 -8.64 15.66 23.87
N GLY A 253 -8.89 15.81 22.58
CA GLY A 253 -8.82 14.75 21.59
C GLY A 253 -7.44 14.62 20.98
N VAL A 254 -7.16 13.44 20.42
CA VAL A 254 -5.98 13.18 19.59
C VAL A 254 -6.43 12.54 18.28
N GLU A 255 -5.89 13.03 17.17
CA GLU A 255 -6.09 12.47 15.83
C GLU A 255 -4.74 12.01 15.28
N TYR A 256 -4.62 10.73 14.95
CA TYR A 256 -3.45 10.16 14.30
C TYR A 256 -3.67 10.05 12.80
N THR A 257 -2.66 10.44 12.02
CA THR A 257 -2.67 10.26 10.57
C THR A 257 -1.24 10.18 10.02
N THR A 258 -1.11 9.89 8.73
CA THR A 258 0.17 9.84 8.02
C THR A 258 0.33 11.07 7.12
N VAL A 259 1.57 11.56 7.03
CA VAL A 259 1.95 12.62 6.09
C VAL A 259 3.26 12.26 5.38
N PHE A 260 3.37 12.64 4.10
CA PHE A 260 4.62 12.50 3.34
C PHE A 260 5.44 13.78 3.49
N LEU A 261 6.58 13.68 4.17
CA LEU A 261 7.48 14.82 4.40
C LEU A 261 8.74 14.67 3.54
N GLN A 262 9.25 15.80 3.06
CA GLN A 262 10.56 15.88 2.40
C GLN A 262 11.67 16.03 3.45
N ALA A 263 12.87 15.55 3.16
CA ALA A 263 14.03 15.78 4.02
C ALA A 263 14.22 17.29 4.28
N GLY A 264 14.43 17.66 5.54
CA GLY A 264 14.53 19.05 5.99
C GLY A 264 13.19 19.61 6.50
N ASN A 265 12.96 20.90 6.30
CA ASN A 265 11.81 21.60 6.85
C ASN A 265 10.57 21.47 5.94
N ASN A 266 9.43 21.17 6.55
CA ASN A 266 8.14 21.03 5.90
C ASN A 266 7.10 21.97 6.53
N SER A 267 5.96 22.11 5.86
CA SER A 267 4.77 22.78 6.39
C SER A 267 3.57 21.83 6.37
N ILE A 268 2.77 21.85 7.43
CA ILE A 268 1.51 21.11 7.53
C ILE A 268 0.40 22.10 7.84
N LYS A 269 -0.60 22.19 6.95
CA LYS A 269 -1.72 23.13 7.03
C LYS A 269 -3.04 22.40 7.23
N PHE A 270 -3.79 22.81 8.24
CA PHE A 270 -5.17 22.45 8.47
C PHE A 270 -6.08 23.59 8.01
N TYR A 271 -7.11 23.28 7.23
CA TYR A 271 -8.09 24.28 6.79
C TYR A 271 -9.46 23.65 6.52
N ASN A 272 -10.51 24.47 6.59
CA ASN A 272 -11.82 24.12 6.03
C ASN A 272 -12.48 25.41 5.53
N ASP A 273 -12.63 25.54 4.22
CA ASP A 273 -13.12 26.79 3.61
C ASP A 273 -14.61 27.05 3.88
N SER A 274 -15.39 26.01 4.25
CA SER A 274 -16.85 26.08 4.36
C SER A 274 -17.41 25.79 5.75
N ALA A 275 -16.59 25.31 6.68
CA ALA A 275 -17.01 24.95 8.03
C ALA A 275 -15.95 25.27 9.09
N TYR A 276 -16.36 25.21 10.35
CA TYR A 276 -15.46 25.35 11.50
C TYR A 276 -14.66 24.07 11.69
N MET A 277 -13.38 24.22 12.03
CA MET A 277 -12.49 23.15 12.44
C MET A 277 -12.48 22.96 13.97
N PRO A 278 -11.86 21.91 14.52
CA PRO A 278 -11.60 21.86 15.96
C PRO A 278 -10.61 22.95 16.37
N ASP A 279 -10.48 23.17 17.68
CA ASP A 279 -9.40 24.00 18.23
C ASP A 279 -8.13 23.14 18.37
N PHE A 280 -6.94 23.69 18.13
CA PHE A 280 -5.70 22.91 18.04
C PHE A 280 -4.72 23.27 19.15
N ASP A 281 -4.12 22.26 19.77
CA ASP A 281 -3.07 22.42 20.80
C ASP A 281 -1.68 22.26 20.19
N ARG A 282 -1.36 21.05 19.72
CA ARG A 282 -0.03 20.74 19.15
C ARG A 282 -0.10 19.66 18.09
N LEU A 283 0.95 19.61 17.27
CA LEU A 283 1.22 18.52 16.33
C LEU A 283 2.49 17.81 16.73
N CYS A 284 2.49 16.48 16.72
CA CYS A 284 3.64 15.68 17.08
C CYS A 284 4.02 14.73 15.94
N ILE A 285 5.32 14.57 15.67
CA ILE A 285 5.82 13.39 14.94
C ILE A 285 5.90 12.25 15.95
N VAL A 286 5.16 11.17 15.71
CA VAL A 286 4.99 10.02 16.62
C VAL A 286 6.02 8.92 16.34
N GLY A 287 6.56 8.88 15.13
CA GLY A 287 7.60 7.95 14.70
C GLY A 287 7.61 7.75 13.18
N GLU A 288 8.69 7.16 12.67
CA GLU A 288 8.73 6.58 11.32
C GLU A 288 8.16 5.15 11.38
N GLY A 289 7.43 4.70 10.36
CA GLY A 289 7.39 3.26 10.05
C GLY A 289 6.07 2.48 10.17
N TYR A 290 4.97 3.03 10.67
CA TYR A 290 3.65 2.40 10.44
C TYR A 290 2.92 3.13 9.32
N LEU A 291 2.79 2.46 8.19
CA LEU A 291 2.08 2.97 7.01
C LEU A 291 0.55 2.82 7.12
N LEU A 292 0.08 2.25 8.24
CA LEU A 292 -1.30 1.97 8.57
C LEU A 292 -1.57 2.45 9.99
N ASN A 293 -2.71 3.11 10.22
CA ASN A 293 -3.15 3.53 11.54
C ASN A 293 -3.90 2.39 12.24
N ASN A 294 -3.73 2.29 13.56
CA ASN A 294 -4.31 1.22 14.39
C ASN A 294 -4.17 -0.19 13.76
N PRO A 295 -2.94 -0.60 13.38
CA PRO A 295 -2.71 -1.85 12.66
C PRO A 295 -3.15 -3.11 13.45
N GLY A 296 -3.04 -3.05 14.78
CA GLY A 296 -3.49 -4.11 15.68
C GLY A 296 -4.98 -4.05 16.05
N LEU A 297 -5.74 -3.04 15.61
CA LEU A 297 -7.17 -2.89 15.89
C LEU A 297 -7.54 -2.80 17.38
N GLU A 298 -6.61 -2.39 18.25
CA GLU A 298 -6.83 -2.36 19.70
C GLU A 298 -7.47 -1.06 20.18
N GLU A 299 -7.33 0.01 19.40
CA GLU A 299 -7.77 1.35 19.75
C GLU A 299 -9.18 1.64 19.25
N SER A 300 -9.96 2.36 20.07
CA SER A 300 -11.38 2.68 19.83
C SER A 300 -11.57 4.08 19.28
N ASN A 301 -12.55 4.27 18.41
CA ASN A 301 -13.13 5.60 18.11
C ASN A 301 -14.52 5.83 18.74
N GLY A 302 -14.88 4.99 19.72
CA GLY A 302 -16.16 5.00 20.45
C GLY A 302 -17.18 3.97 19.96
N ILE A 303 -17.11 3.53 18.69
CA ILE A 303 -18.04 2.55 18.09
C ILE A 303 -17.29 1.47 17.29
N ASN A 304 -16.26 1.89 16.54
CA ASN A 304 -15.46 1.07 15.63
C ASN A 304 -13.97 1.15 16.03
N PRO A 305 -13.08 0.33 15.43
CA PRO A 305 -11.65 0.54 15.61
C PRO A 305 -11.26 1.91 15.07
N TYR A 306 -10.33 2.57 15.74
CA TYR A 306 -9.78 3.85 15.32
C TYR A 306 -9.22 3.77 13.88
N SER A 307 -9.46 4.80 13.06
CA SER A 307 -9.12 4.90 11.62
C SER A 307 -9.70 3.85 10.67
N TRP A 308 -10.50 2.88 11.16
CA TRP A 308 -11.18 1.90 10.32
C TRP A 308 -12.65 2.24 10.17
N SER A 309 -13.15 2.14 8.94
CA SER A 309 -14.54 2.40 8.61
C SER A 309 -15.12 1.25 7.78
N ILE A 310 -16.44 1.25 7.63
CA ILE A 310 -17.15 0.25 6.82
C ILE A 310 -17.31 0.82 5.43
N GLY A 311 -16.89 0.08 4.41
CA GLY A 311 -17.03 0.48 3.01
C GLY A 311 -18.49 0.80 2.64
N SER A 312 -18.68 1.82 1.81
CA SER A 312 -20.01 2.32 1.44
C SER A 312 -20.84 1.32 0.62
N ASP A 313 -20.17 0.40 -0.07
CA ASP A 313 -20.81 -0.57 -0.96
C ASP A 313 -21.31 -1.82 -0.21
N HIS A 314 -22.56 -2.19 -0.48
CA HIS A 314 -23.16 -3.49 -0.13
C HIS A 314 -23.23 -3.87 1.37
N SER A 315 -22.95 -2.95 2.29
CA SER A 315 -23.03 -3.14 3.75
C SER A 315 -24.40 -3.56 4.29
N ARG A 316 -25.49 -3.38 3.52
CA ARG A 316 -26.88 -3.68 3.95
C ARG A 316 -27.18 -5.18 4.16
N ARG A 317 -26.28 -6.08 3.72
CA ARG A 317 -26.43 -7.54 3.83
C ARG A 317 -25.47 -8.20 4.82
N SER A 318 -24.67 -7.37 5.51
CA SER A 318 -23.62 -7.84 6.43
C SER A 318 -23.72 -7.12 7.76
N THR A 319 -23.34 -7.83 8.83
CA THR A 319 -23.09 -7.25 10.14
C THR A 319 -21.58 -7.10 10.31
N PHE A 320 -21.14 -5.90 10.69
CA PHE A 320 -19.75 -5.58 10.98
C PHE A 320 -19.59 -5.47 12.49
N GLN A 321 -18.53 -6.07 13.04
CA GLN A 321 -18.25 -6.01 14.47
C GLN A 321 -16.77 -5.74 14.74
N TRP A 322 -16.53 -4.99 15.82
CA TRP A 322 -15.23 -4.91 16.47
C TRP A 322 -15.28 -5.81 17.71
N GLU A 323 -14.74 -7.00 17.58
CA GLU A 323 -14.85 -8.07 18.58
C GLU A 323 -13.73 -7.98 19.61
N SER A 324 -14.06 -8.14 20.89
CA SER A 324 -13.08 -8.22 21.97
C SER A 324 -12.84 -9.66 22.39
N GLY A 325 -11.58 -10.07 22.52
CA GLY A 325 -11.21 -11.42 22.98
C GLY A 325 -11.24 -12.51 21.90
N SER A 326 -11.70 -12.19 20.70
CA SER A 326 -11.77 -13.12 19.56
C SER A 326 -10.53 -13.05 18.64
N GLY A 327 -9.69 -12.02 18.81
CA GLY A 327 -8.47 -11.83 18.04
C GLY A 327 -7.35 -12.79 18.44
N ILE A 328 -6.22 -12.68 17.76
CA ILE A 328 -5.03 -13.50 18.01
C ILE A 328 -4.54 -13.26 19.44
N ASN A 329 -4.34 -14.35 20.19
CA ASN A 329 -3.97 -14.30 21.62
C ASN A 329 -5.00 -13.58 22.51
N GLY A 330 -6.27 -13.51 22.09
CA GLY A 330 -7.34 -12.86 22.87
C GLY A 330 -7.36 -11.34 22.73
N SER A 331 -6.69 -10.80 21.71
CA SER A 331 -6.76 -9.40 21.30
C SER A 331 -8.16 -9.02 20.77
N LYS A 332 -8.34 -7.77 20.39
CA LYS A 332 -9.49 -7.35 19.59
C LYS A 332 -9.25 -7.69 18.11
N CYS A 333 -10.32 -7.72 17.33
CA CYS A 333 -10.25 -7.91 15.89
C CYS A 333 -11.50 -7.32 15.23
N ILE A 334 -11.47 -7.16 13.91
CA ILE A 334 -12.65 -6.79 13.14
C ILE A 334 -13.24 -8.01 12.45
N SER A 335 -14.56 -8.04 12.30
CA SER A 335 -15.26 -9.11 11.61
C SER A 335 -16.37 -8.61 10.70
N ILE A 336 -16.70 -9.46 9.73
CA ILE A 336 -17.82 -9.30 8.80
C ILE A 336 -18.58 -10.62 8.81
N ASN A 337 -19.87 -10.55 9.11
CA ASN A 337 -20.77 -11.69 9.03
C ASN A 337 -21.87 -11.41 8.01
N ALA A 338 -21.90 -12.16 6.91
CA ALA A 338 -22.89 -12.04 5.86
C ALA A 338 -23.82 -13.26 5.82
N THR A 339 -25.12 -13.05 6.00
CA THR A 339 -26.12 -14.13 5.94
C THR A 339 -26.53 -14.50 4.51
N THR A 340 -26.22 -13.64 3.55
CA THR A 340 -26.46 -13.85 2.12
C THR A 340 -25.23 -13.45 1.33
N PRO A 341 -24.93 -14.08 0.18
CA PRO A 341 -23.75 -13.74 -0.61
C PRO A 341 -23.66 -12.24 -0.91
N THR A 342 -22.53 -11.66 -0.58
CA THR A 342 -22.26 -10.23 -0.79
C THR A 342 -20.77 -9.99 -0.94
N ASP A 343 -20.47 -8.76 -1.32
CA ASP A 343 -19.17 -8.14 -1.20
C ASP A 343 -19.25 -7.15 -0.03
N ALA A 344 -18.31 -7.17 0.90
CA ALA A 344 -18.35 -6.33 2.10
C ALA A 344 -16.94 -6.18 2.68
N TYR A 345 -16.58 -4.99 3.16
CA TYR A 345 -15.25 -4.75 3.71
C TYR A 345 -15.20 -3.67 4.78
N TRP A 346 -14.22 -3.82 5.67
CA TRP A 346 -13.65 -2.72 6.44
C TRP A 346 -12.57 -2.05 5.60
N GLU A 347 -12.43 -0.73 5.69
CA GLU A 347 -11.44 0.03 4.94
C GLU A 347 -10.70 1.06 5.79
N GLN A 348 -9.50 1.41 5.31
CA GLN A 348 -8.71 2.53 5.78
C GLN A 348 -8.00 3.18 4.60
N THR A 349 -8.10 4.51 4.51
CA THR A 349 -7.32 5.32 3.57
C THR A 349 -6.03 5.79 4.23
N VAL A 350 -4.91 5.60 3.54
CA VAL A 350 -3.56 5.98 3.98
C VAL A 350 -2.84 6.74 2.86
N ARG A 351 -1.83 7.52 3.23
CA ARG A 351 -0.94 8.17 2.27
C ARG A 351 0.39 7.42 2.18
N LEU A 352 0.76 7.04 0.97
CA LEU A 352 1.93 6.27 0.59
C LEU A 352 2.82 7.09 -0.36
N GLU A 353 4.10 6.71 -0.50
CA GLU A 353 5.02 7.36 -1.43
C GLU A 353 4.57 7.06 -2.87
N PRO A 354 4.24 8.08 -3.69
CA PRO A 354 3.74 7.85 -5.05
C PRO A 354 4.67 6.97 -5.89
N GLY A 355 4.10 6.00 -6.61
CA GLY A 355 4.84 5.09 -7.48
C GLY A 355 5.71 4.06 -6.74
N LYS A 356 5.74 4.03 -5.42
CA LYS A 356 6.45 3.01 -4.64
C LYS A 356 5.60 1.76 -4.45
N ASN A 357 6.25 0.61 -4.42
CA ASN A 357 5.59 -0.68 -4.22
C ASN A 357 5.49 -1.01 -2.72
N TYR A 358 4.37 -1.60 -2.34
CA TYR A 358 4.02 -1.93 -0.96
C TYR A 358 3.36 -3.30 -0.87
N ILE A 359 3.42 -3.87 0.32
CA ILE A 359 2.71 -5.09 0.69
C ILE A 359 1.77 -4.75 1.84
N PHE A 360 0.47 -4.97 1.65
CA PHE A 360 -0.51 -4.96 2.73
C PHE A 360 -0.72 -6.39 3.23
N LYS A 361 -0.49 -6.61 4.52
CA LYS A 361 -0.51 -7.93 5.16
C LYS A 361 -1.42 -7.93 6.37
N GLY A 362 -1.84 -9.11 6.79
CA GLY A 362 -2.70 -9.28 7.93
C GLY A 362 -3.15 -10.72 8.09
N TYR A 363 -3.66 -11.06 9.27
CA TYR A 363 -4.18 -12.38 9.54
C TYR A 363 -5.68 -12.42 9.28
N ILE A 364 -6.13 -13.50 8.64
CA ILE A 364 -7.53 -13.76 8.31
C ILE A 364 -7.94 -15.09 8.94
N LYS A 365 -9.14 -15.11 9.51
CA LYS A 365 -9.84 -16.33 9.92
C LYS A 365 -11.20 -16.40 9.23
N GLY A 366 -11.55 -17.58 8.71
CA GLY A 366 -12.80 -17.81 8.00
C GLY A 366 -13.68 -18.83 8.71
N GLU A 367 -14.98 -18.55 8.81
CA GLU A 367 -15.99 -19.42 9.38
C GLU A 367 -17.14 -19.61 8.39
N ASN A 368 -17.24 -20.81 7.83
CA ASN A 368 -18.29 -21.21 6.89
C ASN A 368 -18.45 -20.25 5.71
N LEU A 369 -17.33 -19.87 5.08
CA LEU A 369 -17.33 -18.99 3.91
C LEU A 369 -17.84 -19.74 2.68
N ILE A 370 -19.02 -19.38 2.19
CA ILE A 370 -19.71 -20.07 1.10
C ILE A 370 -19.83 -19.14 -0.12
N PRO A 371 -19.23 -19.51 -1.27
CA PRO A 371 -19.38 -18.75 -2.51
C PRO A 371 -20.81 -18.86 -3.07
N GLU A 372 -21.28 -17.80 -3.74
CA GLU A 372 -22.59 -17.79 -4.41
C GLU A 372 -22.72 -18.87 -5.50
N SER A 373 -21.63 -19.18 -6.19
CA SER A 373 -21.57 -20.21 -7.24
C SER A 373 -20.17 -20.77 -7.41
N SER A 374 -20.02 -21.83 -8.21
CA SER A 374 -18.72 -22.44 -8.53
C SER A 374 -17.78 -21.54 -9.33
N ASN A 375 -18.28 -20.43 -9.90
CA ASN A 375 -17.47 -19.48 -10.69
C ASN A 375 -16.80 -18.41 -9.81
N VAL A 376 -17.17 -18.34 -8.53
CA VAL A 376 -16.56 -17.41 -7.57
C VAL A 376 -15.20 -17.95 -7.16
N THR A 377 -14.15 -17.14 -7.35
CA THR A 377 -12.76 -17.53 -7.10
C THR A 377 -12.12 -16.74 -5.97
N ILE A 378 -12.76 -15.67 -5.50
CA ILE A 378 -12.25 -14.80 -4.43
C ILE A 378 -13.19 -14.84 -3.22
N GLY A 379 -12.64 -15.28 -2.07
CA GLY A 379 -13.35 -15.37 -0.80
C GLY A 379 -12.95 -14.29 0.19
N ALA A 380 -12.52 -14.68 1.39
CA ALA A 380 -11.89 -13.75 2.32
C ALA A 380 -10.53 -13.27 1.79
N ASN A 381 -10.29 -11.96 1.83
CA ASN A 381 -9.07 -11.35 1.30
C ASN A 381 -8.74 -10.00 1.93
N LEU A 382 -7.49 -9.57 1.75
CA LEU A 382 -7.05 -8.19 1.81
C LEU A 382 -7.04 -7.62 0.38
N SER A 383 -7.43 -6.37 0.18
CA SER A 383 -7.44 -5.76 -1.16
C SER A 383 -7.12 -4.28 -1.14
N VAL A 384 -6.87 -3.72 -2.32
CA VAL A 384 -6.83 -2.27 -2.55
C VAL A 384 -8.15 -1.86 -3.21
N VAL A 385 -8.89 -0.95 -2.59
CA VAL A 385 -10.19 -0.50 -3.09
C VAL A 385 -10.01 0.25 -4.40
N GLY A 386 -10.83 -0.09 -5.41
CA GLY A 386 -10.72 0.47 -6.76
C GLY A 386 -9.65 -0.17 -7.64
N ASP A 387 -8.89 -1.14 -7.12
CA ASP A 387 -7.88 -1.89 -7.86
C ASP A 387 -8.22 -3.41 -7.84
N PHE A 388 -7.79 -4.13 -8.88
CA PHE A 388 -7.86 -5.59 -8.97
C PHE A 388 -6.91 -6.31 -8.00
N CYS A 389 -6.01 -5.61 -7.33
CA CYS A 389 -5.09 -6.21 -6.36
C CYS A 389 -5.84 -6.74 -5.13
N HIS A 390 -5.77 -8.04 -4.92
CA HIS A 390 -6.30 -8.71 -3.74
C HIS A 390 -5.43 -9.92 -3.34
N SER A 391 -5.45 -10.26 -2.07
CA SER A 391 -4.82 -11.48 -1.54
C SER A 391 -5.66 -12.72 -1.86
N GLY A 392 -5.08 -13.89 -1.65
CA GLY A 392 -5.85 -15.14 -1.59
C GLY A 392 -5.93 -15.95 -2.90
N SER A 393 -5.34 -15.50 -4.00
CA SER A 393 -5.15 -16.36 -5.18
C SER A 393 -4.15 -17.48 -4.83
N GLY A 394 -4.64 -18.71 -4.69
CA GLY A 394 -3.84 -19.87 -4.26
C GLY A 394 -3.82 -20.13 -2.76
N GLU A 395 -4.60 -19.38 -1.98
CA GLU A 395 -4.81 -19.63 -0.55
C GLU A 395 -6.22 -20.16 -0.29
N GLN A 396 -6.43 -20.77 0.89
CA GLN A 396 -7.78 -21.14 1.30
C GLN A 396 -8.56 -19.87 1.65
N THR A 397 -9.41 -19.42 0.73
CA THR A 397 -10.26 -18.22 0.88
C THR A 397 -11.72 -18.55 1.20
N PHE A 398 -12.08 -19.83 1.17
CA PHE A 398 -13.43 -20.36 1.40
C PHE A 398 -13.46 -21.43 2.51
N GLY A 399 -14.67 -21.77 2.94
CA GLY A 399 -14.90 -22.74 4.00
C GLY A 399 -14.53 -22.20 5.37
N THR A 400 -14.07 -23.09 6.25
CA THR A 400 -13.61 -22.74 7.60
C THR A 400 -12.11 -22.95 7.69
N PHE A 401 -11.40 -21.97 8.21
CA PHE A 401 -9.96 -22.02 8.46
C PHE A 401 -9.59 -21.08 9.60
N ASP A 402 -8.57 -21.46 10.36
CA ASP A 402 -8.06 -20.66 11.46
C ASP A 402 -7.12 -19.54 10.97
N TRP A 403 -6.69 -18.67 11.89
CA TRP A 403 -5.82 -17.53 11.60
C TRP A 403 -4.64 -17.89 10.69
N LYS A 404 -4.61 -17.26 9.52
CA LYS A 404 -3.53 -17.39 8.54
C LYS A 404 -3.15 -16.00 8.03
N GLU A 405 -1.86 -15.77 7.82
CA GLU A 405 -1.39 -14.53 7.20
C GLU A 405 -1.70 -14.52 5.71
N PHE A 406 -2.28 -13.42 5.24
CA PHE A 406 -2.49 -13.09 3.84
C PHE A 406 -1.68 -11.84 3.50
N SER A 407 -1.30 -11.70 2.24
CA SER A 407 -0.58 -10.53 1.73
C SER A 407 -1.14 -10.12 0.38
N VAL A 408 -1.26 -8.82 0.13
CA VAL A 408 -1.55 -8.24 -1.19
C VAL A 408 -0.44 -7.26 -1.56
N TYR A 409 -0.01 -7.32 -2.82
CA TYR A 409 1.06 -6.50 -3.38
C TYR A 409 0.45 -5.43 -4.28
N PHE A 410 0.91 -4.19 -4.16
CA PHE A 410 0.39 -3.08 -4.95
C PHE A 410 1.41 -1.95 -5.09
N GLN A 411 1.23 -1.10 -6.11
CA GLN A 411 1.98 0.13 -6.28
C GLN A 411 1.10 1.30 -5.85
N ALA A 412 1.63 2.23 -5.05
CA ALA A 412 0.92 3.44 -4.70
C ALA A 412 0.69 4.30 -5.97
N PRO A 413 -0.50 4.86 -6.17
CA PRO A 413 -0.82 5.68 -7.34
C PRO A 413 -0.05 7.02 -7.30
N ALA A 414 -0.10 7.77 -8.40
CA ALA A 414 0.53 9.10 -8.48
C ALA A 414 0.03 10.08 -7.40
N SER A 415 -1.21 9.93 -6.93
CA SER A 415 -1.76 10.73 -5.81
C SER A 415 -1.13 10.40 -4.46
N GLY A 416 -0.51 9.21 -4.32
CA GLY A 416 -0.08 8.65 -3.05
C GLY A 416 -1.22 8.21 -2.13
N GLU A 417 -2.48 8.48 -2.45
CA GLU A 417 -3.63 8.09 -1.62
C GLU A 417 -4.08 6.68 -1.97
N VAL A 418 -4.12 5.80 -0.96
CA VAL A 418 -4.49 4.39 -1.12
C VAL A 418 -5.51 4.01 -0.07
N THR A 419 -6.60 3.38 -0.51
CA THR A 419 -7.58 2.76 0.39
C THR A 419 -7.38 1.25 0.39
N VAL A 420 -6.99 0.71 1.54
CA VAL A 420 -6.84 -0.74 1.75
C VAL A 420 -8.06 -1.31 2.45
N ALA A 421 -8.39 -2.57 2.17
CA ALA A 421 -9.61 -3.22 2.64
C ALA A 421 -9.39 -4.63 3.19
N CYS A 422 -10.04 -4.92 4.30
CA CYS A 422 -10.24 -6.25 4.86
C CYS A 422 -11.63 -6.75 4.43
N ARG A 423 -11.70 -7.72 3.51
CA ARG A 423 -12.86 -7.94 2.64
C ARG A 423 -13.37 -9.37 2.61
N LEU A 424 -14.69 -9.50 2.57
CA LEU A 424 -15.46 -10.70 2.27
C LEU A 424 -16.00 -10.60 0.85
N GLY A 425 -15.57 -11.49 -0.04
CA GLY A 425 -15.90 -11.39 -1.47
C GLY A 425 -15.01 -10.37 -2.20
N ASN A 426 -15.32 -10.07 -3.47
CA ASN A 426 -14.68 -8.99 -4.22
C ASN A 426 -15.46 -8.69 -5.53
N TRP A 427 -16.15 -7.55 -5.59
CA TRP A 427 -17.02 -7.14 -6.70
C TRP A 427 -18.04 -8.22 -7.07
N TRP A 428 -17.87 -8.91 -8.20
CA TRP A 428 -18.73 -10.00 -8.66
C TRP A 428 -18.48 -11.33 -7.94
N ASN A 429 -17.45 -11.42 -7.09
CA ASN A 429 -17.21 -12.59 -6.25
C ASN A 429 -17.98 -12.45 -4.94
N LEU A 430 -19.23 -12.91 -4.92
CA LEU A 430 -20.13 -12.78 -3.77
C LEU A 430 -20.02 -13.99 -2.83
N VAL A 431 -19.88 -13.72 -1.53
CA VAL A 431 -19.63 -14.74 -0.50
C VAL A 431 -20.48 -14.49 0.74
N SER A 432 -20.93 -15.56 1.38
CA SER A 432 -21.63 -15.55 2.68
C SER A 432 -20.79 -16.26 3.75
N GLY A 433 -21.12 -16.09 5.02
CA GLY A 433 -20.34 -16.61 6.16
C GLY A 433 -19.71 -15.50 6.99
N LYS A 434 -18.82 -15.87 7.92
CA LYS A 434 -18.11 -14.93 8.79
C LYS A 434 -16.61 -14.94 8.52
N VAL A 435 -16.02 -13.76 8.39
CA VAL A 435 -14.58 -13.55 8.29
C VAL A 435 -14.11 -12.60 9.38
N MET A 436 -12.91 -12.82 9.91
CA MET A 436 -12.27 -11.98 10.91
C MET A 436 -10.85 -11.61 10.47
N PHE A 437 -10.40 -10.43 10.89
CA PHE A 437 -9.11 -9.86 10.51
C PHE A 437 -8.39 -9.27 11.72
N ASP A 438 -7.07 -9.47 11.79
CA ASP A 438 -6.24 -9.01 12.90
C ASP A 438 -4.78 -8.78 12.47
N ASN A 439 -4.01 -8.03 13.26
CA ASN A 439 -2.58 -7.74 13.07
C ASN A 439 -2.22 -7.33 11.64
N LEU A 440 -2.82 -6.23 11.19
CA LEU A 440 -2.69 -5.67 9.85
C LEU A 440 -1.40 -4.84 9.74
N THR A 441 -0.80 -4.74 8.55
CA THR A 441 0.36 -3.87 8.34
C THR A 441 0.55 -3.55 6.86
N ILE A 442 1.10 -2.36 6.57
CA ILE A 442 1.62 -2.02 5.25
C ILE A 442 3.14 -1.86 5.41
N VAL A 443 3.91 -2.50 4.52
CA VAL A 443 5.36 -2.40 4.47
C VAL A 443 5.83 -2.14 3.05
N PRO A 444 6.96 -1.43 2.82
CA PRO A 444 7.55 -1.32 1.49
C PRO A 444 7.86 -2.71 0.88
N ASP A 445 7.59 -2.88 -0.41
CA ASP A 445 7.97 -4.08 -1.14
C ASP A 445 9.38 -3.90 -1.74
N ASN A 446 10.37 -4.45 -1.04
CA ASN A 446 11.77 -4.45 -1.46
C ASN A 446 12.13 -5.66 -2.34
N SER A 447 11.16 -6.49 -2.75
CA SER A 447 11.41 -7.65 -3.62
C SER A 447 11.52 -7.27 -5.10
N LEU A 448 11.07 -6.06 -5.45
CA LEU A 448 11.09 -5.53 -6.81
C LEU A 448 12.27 -4.58 -7.01
N THR A 449 12.91 -4.71 -8.18
CA THR A 449 13.92 -3.77 -8.67
C THR A 449 13.32 -2.85 -9.71
N ARG A 450 13.48 -1.55 -9.48
CA ARG A 450 13.16 -0.52 -10.47
C ARG A 450 14.27 -0.44 -11.53
N ILE A 451 13.90 -0.56 -12.80
CA ILE A 451 14.75 -0.23 -13.95
C ILE A 451 14.04 0.85 -14.76
N GLU A 452 14.75 1.90 -15.14
CA GLU A 452 14.14 3.04 -15.84
C GLU A 452 14.72 3.27 -17.23
N GLY A 453 13.82 3.49 -18.19
CA GLY A 453 14.08 4.16 -19.45
C GLY A 453 13.56 5.61 -19.42
N ASN A 454 13.42 6.20 -20.60
CA ASN A 454 12.93 7.57 -20.78
C ASN A 454 11.39 7.64 -20.62
N ASN A 455 10.67 6.74 -21.27
CA ASN A 455 9.20 6.70 -21.33
C ASN A 455 8.64 5.50 -20.57
N ILE A 456 9.44 4.45 -20.36
CA ILE A 456 9.02 3.22 -19.67
C ILE A 456 9.84 2.97 -18.41
N TYR A 457 9.21 2.38 -17.40
CA TYR A 457 9.90 1.78 -16.27
C TYR A 457 9.46 0.33 -16.05
N LEU A 458 10.36 -0.47 -15.48
CA LEU A 458 10.11 -1.83 -15.06
C LEU A 458 10.23 -1.93 -13.53
N ASN A 459 9.32 -2.65 -12.89
CA ASN A 459 9.43 -3.10 -11.50
C ASN A 459 9.37 -4.63 -11.49
N LEU A 460 10.52 -5.30 -11.52
CA LEU A 460 10.61 -6.76 -11.67
C LEU A 460 11.18 -7.43 -10.42
N GLU A 461 10.77 -8.66 -10.14
CA GLU A 461 11.33 -9.38 -9.00
C GLU A 461 12.82 -9.64 -9.18
N ILE A 462 13.59 -9.43 -8.11
CA ILE A 462 15.06 -9.61 -8.10
C ILE A 462 15.43 -11.02 -8.60
N THR A 463 14.62 -12.03 -8.28
CA THR A 463 14.83 -13.42 -8.70
C THR A 463 14.66 -13.61 -10.21
N ASP A 464 13.71 -12.92 -10.85
CA ASP A 464 13.46 -13.05 -12.29
C ASP A 464 14.59 -12.42 -13.11
N LEU A 465 15.20 -11.35 -12.59
CA LEU A 465 16.33 -10.66 -13.22
C LEU A 465 17.57 -11.53 -13.37
N THR A 466 17.65 -12.67 -12.67
CA THR A 466 18.74 -13.65 -12.88
C THR A 466 18.73 -14.28 -14.28
N SER A 467 17.60 -14.21 -15.00
CA SER A 467 17.44 -14.76 -16.36
C SER A 467 17.93 -13.84 -17.48
N ILE A 468 18.38 -12.62 -17.16
CA ILE A 468 18.85 -11.64 -18.13
C ILE A 468 20.10 -10.89 -17.64
N THR A 469 21.05 -10.66 -18.53
CA THR A 469 22.23 -9.83 -18.21
C THR A 469 21.86 -8.35 -18.15
N SER A 470 22.54 -7.56 -17.32
CA SER A 470 22.31 -6.10 -17.24
C SER A 470 22.48 -5.40 -18.60
N THR A 471 23.43 -5.83 -19.43
CA THR A 471 23.61 -5.33 -20.80
C THR A 471 22.38 -5.56 -21.67
N ASN A 472 21.84 -6.79 -21.68
CA ASN A 472 20.67 -7.11 -22.51
C ASN A 472 19.39 -6.51 -21.94
N LEU A 473 19.28 -6.39 -20.62
CA LEU A 473 18.17 -5.72 -19.96
C LEU A 473 18.11 -4.24 -20.35
N ASN A 474 19.21 -3.49 -20.20
CA ASN A 474 19.27 -2.09 -20.61
C ASN A 474 18.99 -1.91 -22.11
N LYS A 475 19.51 -2.83 -22.94
CA LYS A 475 19.22 -2.85 -24.37
C LYS A 475 17.73 -3.04 -24.66
N TRP A 476 17.06 -3.93 -23.93
CA TRP A 476 15.63 -4.17 -24.09
C TRP A 476 14.79 -3.00 -23.59
N VAL A 477 15.13 -2.38 -22.45
CA VAL A 477 14.44 -1.17 -21.97
C VAL A 477 14.50 -0.04 -22.99
N ASN A 478 15.67 0.23 -23.59
CA ASN A 478 15.79 1.23 -24.65
C ASN A 478 14.92 0.92 -25.88
N ARG A 479 14.68 -0.35 -26.18
CA ARG A 479 13.80 -0.77 -27.28
C ARG A 479 12.33 -0.60 -26.94
N LEU A 480 11.95 -0.83 -25.68
CA LEU A 480 10.62 -0.51 -25.19
C LEU A 480 10.37 1.00 -25.29
N ASP A 481 11.36 1.85 -24.96
CA ASP A 481 11.25 3.29 -25.18
C ASP A 481 11.05 3.65 -26.66
N SER A 482 11.84 3.05 -27.57
CA SER A 482 11.62 3.25 -29.01
C SER A 482 10.26 2.75 -29.48
N ALA A 483 9.75 1.66 -28.90
CA ALA A 483 8.42 1.16 -29.19
C ALA A 483 7.33 2.13 -28.73
N TYR A 484 7.45 2.70 -27.52
CA TYR A 484 6.57 3.75 -27.03
C TYR A 484 6.54 4.95 -27.99
N GLU A 485 7.70 5.46 -28.40
CA GLU A 485 7.80 6.59 -29.33
C GLU A 485 7.18 6.27 -30.70
N ALA A 486 7.34 5.03 -31.17
CA ALA A 486 6.74 4.58 -32.42
C ALA A 486 5.21 4.43 -32.30
N TYR A 487 4.68 3.99 -31.15
CA TYR A 487 3.25 4.02 -30.87
C TYR A 487 2.70 5.45 -30.86
N GLU A 488 3.38 6.38 -30.19
CA GLU A 488 3.05 7.80 -30.18
C GLU A 488 3.03 8.37 -31.60
N ASP A 489 4.05 8.10 -32.43
CA ASP A 489 4.06 8.52 -33.83
C ASP A 489 2.90 7.89 -34.62
N LEU A 490 2.53 6.64 -34.35
CA LEU A 490 1.41 6.01 -35.03
C LEU A 490 0.07 6.70 -34.72
N VAL A 491 -0.25 6.89 -33.43
CA VAL A 491 -1.59 7.34 -33.02
C VAL A 491 -1.71 8.85 -32.80
N GLY A 492 -0.59 9.54 -32.54
CA GLY A 492 -0.50 10.99 -32.38
C GLY A 492 -0.86 11.55 -31.00
N PHE A 493 -0.81 10.73 -29.95
CA PHE A 493 -0.96 11.18 -28.56
C PHE A 493 -0.10 10.33 -27.62
N THR A 494 0.16 10.86 -26.41
CA THR A 494 0.81 10.14 -25.33
C THR A 494 -0.21 9.67 -24.30
N PRO A 495 -0.16 8.39 -23.86
CA PRO A 495 -1.05 7.91 -22.82
C PRO A 495 -0.66 8.48 -21.45
N TYR A 496 -1.61 8.46 -20.50
CA TYR A 496 -1.39 8.85 -19.11
C TYR A 496 -0.82 10.27 -18.93
N ASN A 497 -1.22 11.21 -19.79
CA ASN A 497 -0.74 12.60 -19.78
C ASN A 497 0.79 12.73 -19.89
N GLY A 498 1.45 11.77 -20.52
CA GLY A 498 2.91 11.74 -20.68
C GLY A 498 3.67 11.25 -19.44
N GLU A 499 2.99 10.73 -18.41
CA GLU A 499 3.68 9.99 -17.34
C GLU A 499 4.38 8.75 -17.89
N LYS A 500 5.50 8.36 -17.26
CA LYS A 500 6.20 7.12 -17.64
C LYS A 500 5.25 5.93 -17.48
N MET A 501 5.22 5.07 -18.49
CA MET A 501 4.43 3.85 -18.49
C MET A 501 5.18 2.76 -17.72
N GLY A 502 4.53 2.21 -16.70
CA GLY A 502 5.09 1.13 -15.90
C GLY A 502 4.81 -0.26 -16.45
N ILE A 503 5.72 -1.19 -16.19
CA ILE A 503 5.50 -2.64 -16.29
C ILE A 503 5.93 -3.25 -14.95
N ILE A 504 5.03 -3.97 -14.29
CA ILE A 504 5.27 -4.52 -12.95
C ILE A 504 5.07 -6.04 -12.94
N SER A 505 6.00 -6.76 -12.33
CA SER A 505 5.81 -8.18 -12.00
C SER A 505 4.74 -8.30 -10.91
N THR A 506 3.70 -9.10 -11.14
CA THR A 506 2.65 -9.34 -10.16
C THR A 506 2.51 -10.83 -9.84
N ARG A 507 2.38 -11.15 -8.55
CA ARG A 507 2.12 -12.52 -8.06
C ARG A 507 0.64 -12.87 -8.04
N GLN A 508 -0.23 -11.86 -7.96
CA GLN A 508 -1.67 -12.01 -7.79
C GLN A 508 -2.36 -11.37 -8.99
N TYR A 509 -3.11 -12.17 -9.73
CA TYR A 509 -3.34 -11.91 -11.14
C TYR A 509 -4.78 -12.21 -11.58
N PRO A 510 -5.46 -11.27 -12.27
CA PRO A 510 -6.87 -11.42 -12.69
C PRO A 510 -7.10 -12.38 -13.87
N GLY A 511 -6.03 -12.89 -14.54
CA GLY A 511 -6.10 -13.86 -15.65
C GLY A 511 -5.43 -13.36 -16.96
N GLY A 512 -4.85 -14.27 -17.77
CA GLY A 512 -4.03 -13.96 -18.97
C GLY A 512 -2.50 -14.21 -18.87
N TRP A 513 -1.68 -13.48 -19.65
CA TRP A 513 -0.21 -13.44 -19.56
C TRP A 513 0.31 -12.13 -18.92
N ALA A 514 -0.24 -11.01 -19.36
CA ALA A 514 -0.14 -9.69 -18.74
C ALA A 514 -1.49 -8.97 -18.91
N VAL A 515 -1.66 -7.80 -18.30
CA VAL A 515 -2.84 -6.94 -18.48
C VAL A 515 -2.39 -5.50 -18.59
N ALA A 516 -2.85 -4.82 -19.64
CA ALA A 516 -2.62 -3.41 -19.89
C ALA A 516 -3.12 -2.48 -18.76
N GLY A 517 -2.54 -1.29 -18.71
CA GLY A 517 -2.73 -0.31 -17.65
C GLY A 517 -1.45 0.47 -17.39
N ASN A 518 -1.49 1.38 -16.41
CA ASN A 518 -0.29 2.02 -15.88
C ASN A 518 -0.21 1.78 -14.36
N PRO A 519 0.58 0.79 -13.90
CA PRO A 519 1.47 -0.07 -14.68
C PRO A 519 0.75 -1.23 -15.42
N ILE A 520 1.36 -1.75 -16.48
CA ILE A 520 1.05 -3.05 -17.09
C ILE A 520 1.39 -4.12 -16.05
N LYS A 521 0.39 -4.96 -15.70
CA LYS A 521 0.55 -6.04 -14.71
C LYS A 521 0.99 -7.31 -15.42
N TRP A 522 2.26 -7.68 -15.26
CA TRP A 522 2.87 -8.86 -15.88
C TRP A 522 2.89 -10.03 -14.90
N TYR A 523 2.21 -11.13 -15.22
CA TYR A 523 2.11 -12.26 -14.29
C TYR A 523 3.48 -12.92 -14.08
N GLN A 524 3.94 -12.91 -12.83
CA GLN A 524 5.30 -13.27 -12.41
C GLN A 524 5.78 -14.60 -12.97
N ILE A 525 4.90 -15.61 -13.05
CA ILE A 525 5.26 -16.95 -13.53
C ILE A 525 5.80 -16.96 -14.96
N TYR A 526 5.49 -15.93 -15.77
CA TYR A 526 5.95 -15.81 -17.15
C TYR A 526 7.19 -14.91 -17.31
N VAL A 527 7.49 -14.06 -16.31
CA VAL A 527 8.53 -13.02 -16.39
C VAL A 527 9.90 -13.64 -16.64
N SER A 528 10.37 -14.53 -15.76
CA SER A 528 11.71 -15.14 -15.88
C SER A 528 11.93 -15.84 -17.22
N SER A 529 10.95 -16.61 -17.70
CA SER A 529 11.06 -17.32 -18.98
C SER A 529 11.13 -16.39 -20.18
N GLU A 530 10.38 -15.29 -20.17
CA GLU A 530 10.44 -14.31 -21.25
C GLU A 530 11.72 -13.47 -21.19
N LEU A 531 12.20 -13.11 -19.99
CA LEU A 531 13.51 -12.47 -19.81
C LEU A 531 14.64 -13.35 -20.36
N ALA A 532 14.55 -14.67 -20.19
CA ALA A 532 15.49 -15.61 -20.81
C ALA A 532 15.40 -15.58 -22.35
N ASN A 533 14.19 -15.45 -22.93
CA ASN A 533 14.02 -15.31 -24.38
C ASN A 533 14.65 -14.01 -24.89
N ILE A 534 14.40 -12.90 -24.20
CA ILE A 534 14.99 -11.58 -24.50
C ILE A 534 16.53 -11.69 -24.45
N ASN A 535 17.06 -12.30 -23.38
CA ASN A 535 18.50 -12.42 -23.18
C ASN A 535 19.20 -13.28 -24.25
N ASN A 536 18.62 -14.44 -24.57
CA ASN A 536 19.27 -15.45 -25.39
C ASN A 536 19.03 -15.24 -26.89
N TYR A 537 17.91 -14.62 -27.25
CA TYR A 537 17.47 -14.55 -28.65
C TYR A 537 17.18 -13.13 -29.14
N ASP A 538 17.41 -12.11 -28.33
CA ASP A 538 17.21 -10.71 -28.70
C ASP A 538 15.72 -10.40 -29.03
N ASP A 539 14.79 -11.18 -28.45
CA ASP A 539 13.34 -11.02 -28.58
C ASP A 539 12.89 -9.70 -27.93
N TRP A 540 11.89 -9.04 -28.51
CA TRP A 540 11.35 -7.77 -27.99
C TRP A 540 10.16 -7.95 -27.04
N SER A 541 9.71 -9.19 -26.85
CA SER A 541 8.51 -9.61 -26.15
C SER A 541 7.22 -9.16 -26.83
N PHE A 542 6.63 -10.08 -27.60
CA PHE A 542 5.30 -9.87 -28.22
C PHE A 542 4.25 -9.50 -27.17
N GLY A 543 4.22 -10.19 -26.03
CA GLY A 543 3.22 -9.94 -24.99
C GLY A 543 3.31 -8.53 -24.44
N ILE A 544 4.50 -8.07 -24.08
CA ILE A 544 4.68 -6.70 -23.57
C ILE A 544 4.38 -5.65 -24.63
N LEU A 545 4.84 -5.84 -25.87
CA LEU A 545 4.52 -4.89 -26.94
C LEU A 545 3.01 -4.84 -27.21
N HIS A 546 2.30 -5.96 -27.14
CA HIS A 546 0.85 -6.05 -27.27
C HIS A 546 0.14 -5.23 -26.16
N GLU A 547 0.52 -5.42 -24.89
CA GLU A 547 -0.07 -4.66 -23.77
C GLU A 547 0.21 -3.14 -23.87
N ILE A 548 1.40 -2.75 -24.34
CA ILE A 548 1.69 -1.34 -24.64
C ILE A 548 0.70 -0.84 -25.71
N GLY A 549 0.39 -1.66 -26.71
CA GLY A 549 -0.60 -1.33 -27.73
C GLY A 549 -1.97 -0.94 -27.16
N HIS A 550 -2.47 -1.68 -26.16
CA HIS A 550 -3.70 -1.33 -25.46
C HIS A 550 -3.64 0.03 -24.76
N ASN A 551 -2.50 0.37 -24.17
CA ASN A 551 -2.33 1.67 -23.49
C ASN A 551 -2.45 2.86 -24.46
N PHE A 552 -2.26 2.66 -25.76
CA PHE A 552 -2.49 3.65 -26.82
C PHE A 552 -3.86 3.49 -27.51
N ASP A 553 -4.87 2.93 -26.84
CA ASP A 553 -6.26 2.95 -27.31
C ASP A 553 -6.91 4.31 -27.04
N ILE A 554 -7.79 4.74 -27.96
CA ILE A 554 -8.58 5.97 -27.82
C ILE A 554 -9.87 5.63 -27.07
N GLU A 555 -10.14 6.32 -25.97
CA GLU A 555 -11.33 6.07 -25.14
C GLU A 555 -12.62 6.20 -25.96
N GLY A 556 -13.54 5.25 -25.79
CA GLY A 556 -14.81 5.19 -26.52
C GLY A 556 -14.69 4.77 -27.99
N TRP A 557 -13.51 4.91 -28.61
CA TRP A 557 -13.21 4.51 -29.98
C TRP A 557 -12.53 3.13 -30.01
N ASN A 558 -13.34 2.09 -29.86
CA ASN A 558 -12.87 0.71 -29.95
C ASN A 558 -14.02 -0.18 -30.46
N PHE A 559 -13.75 -1.06 -31.43
CA PHE A 559 -14.68 -2.12 -31.84
C PHE A 559 -14.15 -3.52 -31.49
N ASN A 560 -12.85 -3.66 -31.25
CA ASN A 560 -12.20 -4.87 -30.77
C ASN A 560 -10.80 -4.51 -30.24
N ALA A 561 -10.59 -4.60 -28.92
CA ALA A 561 -9.34 -4.15 -28.29
C ALA A 561 -8.13 -4.99 -28.73
N GLU A 562 -8.27 -6.33 -28.71
CA GLU A 562 -7.22 -7.29 -29.09
C GLU A 562 -6.74 -7.08 -30.52
N PHE A 563 -7.68 -6.84 -31.44
CA PHE A 563 -7.38 -6.49 -32.83
C PHE A 563 -6.52 -5.23 -32.91
N TRP A 564 -6.86 -4.19 -32.17
CA TRP A 564 -6.13 -2.93 -32.22
C TRP A 564 -4.75 -3.01 -31.58
N ALA A 565 -4.62 -3.70 -30.45
CA ALA A 565 -3.33 -3.99 -29.83
C ALA A 565 -2.41 -4.73 -30.81
N ASN A 566 -2.90 -5.80 -31.44
CA ASN A 566 -2.15 -6.57 -32.43
C ASN A 566 -1.79 -5.77 -33.69
N THR A 567 -2.72 -4.97 -34.20
CA THR A 567 -2.50 -4.16 -35.41
C THR A 567 -1.47 -3.07 -35.19
N LYS A 568 -1.58 -2.31 -34.09
CA LYS A 568 -0.61 -1.26 -33.76
C LYS A 568 0.77 -1.88 -33.47
N MET A 569 0.82 -2.94 -32.66
CA MET A 569 2.06 -3.68 -32.39
C MET A 569 2.74 -4.16 -33.67
N TYR A 570 2.00 -4.71 -34.63
CA TYR A 570 2.57 -5.14 -35.90
C TYR A 570 3.28 -3.98 -36.63
N TYR A 571 2.67 -2.80 -36.68
CA TYR A 571 3.29 -1.62 -37.28
C TYR A 571 4.56 -1.20 -36.55
N ILE A 572 4.59 -1.30 -35.22
CA ILE A 572 5.78 -0.97 -34.43
C ILE A 572 6.90 -1.99 -34.68
N VAL A 573 6.55 -3.28 -34.72
CA VAL A 573 7.48 -4.37 -35.01
C VAL A 573 8.12 -4.18 -36.38
N GLU A 574 7.34 -3.82 -37.39
CA GLU A 574 7.85 -3.55 -38.73
C GLU A 574 8.73 -2.29 -38.77
N ALA A 575 8.26 -1.16 -38.21
CA ALA A 575 8.97 0.12 -38.23
C ALA A 575 10.35 0.05 -37.55
N LEU A 576 10.45 -0.75 -36.48
CA LEU A 576 11.68 -0.87 -35.69
C LEU A 576 12.51 -2.10 -36.06
N ASN A 577 12.07 -2.91 -37.05
CA ASN A 577 12.66 -4.21 -37.38
C ASN A 577 12.84 -5.07 -36.11
N ALA A 578 11.81 -5.10 -35.26
CA ALA A 578 11.80 -5.78 -33.99
C ALA A 578 11.77 -7.29 -34.19
N LYS A 579 12.53 -8.02 -33.37
CA LYS A 579 12.62 -9.47 -33.48
C LYS A 579 11.56 -10.15 -32.63
N LYS A 580 10.87 -11.13 -33.22
CA LYS A 580 10.05 -12.11 -32.51
C LYS A 580 10.55 -13.53 -32.77
N LYS A 581 10.65 -14.32 -31.71
CA LYS A 581 11.05 -15.73 -31.75
C LYS A 581 9.92 -16.64 -31.26
N VAL A 582 9.76 -17.76 -31.95
CA VAL A 582 8.93 -18.90 -31.52
C VAL A 582 9.80 -20.15 -31.66
N ASN A 583 9.94 -20.94 -30.60
CA ASN A 583 10.81 -22.13 -30.57
C ASN A 583 12.22 -21.86 -31.12
N ASN A 584 12.86 -20.79 -30.64
CA ASN A 584 14.22 -20.34 -31.01
C ASN A 584 14.40 -19.90 -32.47
N THR A 585 13.33 -19.85 -33.27
CA THR A 585 13.37 -19.45 -34.68
C THR A 585 12.75 -18.07 -34.86
N GLU A 586 13.39 -17.22 -35.67
CA GLU A 586 12.79 -15.91 -35.97
C GLU A 586 11.54 -16.12 -36.81
N VAL A 587 10.48 -15.42 -36.46
CA VAL A 587 9.21 -15.54 -37.15
C VAL A 587 8.78 -14.17 -37.65
N GLU A 588 8.36 -14.14 -38.90
CA GLU A 588 7.73 -12.96 -39.47
C GLU A 588 6.30 -12.85 -38.95
N LEU A 589 5.99 -11.74 -38.28
CA LEU A 589 4.73 -11.57 -37.58
C LEU A 589 3.52 -11.63 -38.53
N ALA A 590 3.66 -11.10 -39.74
CA ALA A 590 2.62 -11.21 -40.78
C ALA A 590 2.30 -12.67 -41.12
N GLN A 591 3.32 -13.54 -41.17
CA GLN A 591 3.13 -14.97 -41.46
C GLN A 591 2.45 -15.71 -40.30
N LEU A 592 2.68 -15.28 -39.06
CA LEU A 592 1.96 -15.81 -37.90
C LEU A 592 0.46 -15.52 -37.99
N TYR A 593 0.07 -14.26 -38.23
CA TYR A 593 -1.34 -13.87 -38.41
C TYR A 593 -1.96 -14.50 -39.66
N ARG A 594 -1.16 -14.76 -40.69
CA ARG A 594 -1.62 -15.42 -41.93
C ARG A 594 -1.93 -16.90 -41.73
N ALA A 595 -1.00 -17.67 -41.14
CA ALA A 595 -1.06 -19.13 -41.14
C ALA A 595 -0.48 -19.83 -39.90
N GLY A 596 0.20 -19.12 -39.00
CA GLY A 596 0.92 -19.71 -37.88
C GLY A 596 -0.01 -20.30 -36.81
N TYR A 597 -0.99 -19.53 -36.35
CA TYR A 597 -1.85 -19.90 -35.22
C TYR A 597 -3.14 -20.60 -35.64
N PHE A 598 -3.85 -21.22 -34.68
CA PHE A 598 -5.16 -21.83 -34.93
C PHE A 598 -6.17 -20.79 -35.43
N ASP A 599 -6.07 -19.56 -34.92
CA ASP A 599 -6.98 -18.47 -35.22
C ASP A 599 -6.53 -17.56 -36.39
N SER A 600 -5.50 -18.00 -37.12
CA SER A 600 -4.93 -17.28 -38.26
C SER A 600 -5.87 -17.18 -39.46
N TYR A 601 -5.62 -16.22 -40.34
CA TYR A 601 -6.43 -15.92 -41.52
C TYR A 601 -6.74 -17.14 -42.40
N THR A 602 -5.76 -17.98 -42.68
CA THR A 602 -5.94 -19.18 -43.53
C THR A 602 -6.83 -20.26 -42.92
N LYS A 603 -7.10 -20.20 -41.61
CA LYS A 603 -7.93 -21.18 -40.88
C LYS A 603 -9.32 -20.64 -40.50
N THR A 604 -9.53 -19.33 -40.57
CA THR A 604 -10.78 -18.66 -40.13
C THR A 604 -11.45 -17.87 -41.25
N ILE A 605 -10.99 -16.65 -41.54
CA ILE A 605 -11.62 -15.71 -42.47
C ILE A 605 -11.53 -16.20 -43.92
N LEU A 606 -10.36 -16.68 -44.37
CA LEU A 606 -10.16 -17.13 -45.76
C LEU A 606 -11.15 -18.25 -46.17
N PRO A 607 -11.27 -19.36 -45.40
CA PRO A 607 -12.24 -20.41 -45.69
C PRO A 607 -13.68 -20.07 -45.30
N ARG A 608 -13.91 -18.93 -44.63
CA ARG A 608 -15.23 -18.47 -44.13
C ARG A 608 -15.87 -19.43 -43.13
N THR A 609 -15.05 -20.07 -42.30
CA THR A 609 -15.49 -21.03 -41.27
C THR A 609 -15.75 -20.36 -39.92
N SER A 610 -14.99 -19.32 -39.58
CA SER A 610 -15.14 -18.55 -38.35
C SER A 610 -14.48 -17.16 -38.49
N TYR A 611 -14.69 -16.30 -37.50
CA TYR A 611 -14.05 -14.99 -37.37
C TYR A 611 -13.10 -14.97 -36.17
N HIS A 612 -11.94 -14.33 -36.34
CA HIS A 612 -11.02 -14.02 -35.24
C HIS A 612 -10.24 -12.72 -35.51
N HIS A 613 -9.89 -11.99 -34.45
CA HIS A 613 -9.20 -10.69 -34.55
C HIS A 613 -7.78 -10.80 -35.12
N ASP A 614 -7.06 -11.89 -34.85
CA ASP A 614 -5.75 -12.17 -35.47
C ASP A 614 -5.81 -12.27 -36.99
N ALA A 615 -6.84 -12.93 -37.51
CA ALA A 615 -7.08 -13.02 -38.94
C ALA A 615 -7.43 -11.65 -39.54
N LEU A 616 -8.18 -10.82 -38.81
CA LEU A 616 -8.47 -9.45 -39.22
C LEU A 616 -7.19 -8.59 -39.25
N THR A 617 -6.28 -8.80 -38.29
CA THR A 617 -4.96 -8.14 -38.27
C THR A 617 -4.21 -8.41 -39.57
N TYR A 618 -4.18 -9.66 -40.06
CA TYR A 618 -3.60 -9.97 -41.38
C TYR A 618 -4.30 -9.25 -42.55
N CYS A 619 -5.61 -9.01 -42.47
CA CYS A 619 -6.31 -8.22 -43.48
C CYS A 619 -5.80 -6.77 -43.49
N PHE A 620 -5.56 -6.18 -42.33
CA PHE A 620 -5.02 -4.82 -42.20
C PHE A 620 -3.56 -4.72 -42.60
N ILE A 621 -2.78 -5.78 -42.42
CA ILE A 621 -1.42 -5.89 -42.97
C ILE A 621 -1.47 -5.78 -44.49
N ARG A 622 -2.39 -6.49 -45.17
CA ARG A 622 -2.55 -6.37 -46.63
C ARG A 622 -2.94 -4.96 -47.08
N ILE A 623 -3.79 -4.27 -46.32
CA ILE A 623 -4.12 -2.86 -46.60
C ILE A 623 -2.86 -2.00 -46.50
N LYS A 624 -2.11 -2.09 -45.38
CA LYS A 624 -0.86 -1.34 -45.19
C LYS A 624 0.17 -1.65 -46.28
N ASP A 625 0.34 -2.90 -46.67
CA ASP A 625 1.25 -3.28 -47.77
C ASP A 625 0.83 -2.66 -49.11
N ARG A 626 -0.46 -2.36 -49.29
CA ARG A 626 -1.02 -1.74 -50.50
C ARG A 626 -0.89 -0.22 -50.50
N ILE A 627 -1.17 0.44 -49.38
CA ILE A 627 -1.33 1.92 -49.32
C ILE A 627 -0.25 2.65 -48.49
N GLY A 628 0.61 1.90 -47.80
CA GLY A 628 1.61 2.44 -46.87
C GLY A 628 1.03 2.75 -45.49
N ILE A 629 1.91 3.21 -44.58
CA ILE A 629 1.57 3.50 -43.18
C ILE A 629 1.00 4.91 -42.96
N GLU A 630 1.34 5.87 -43.82
CA GLU A 630 0.93 7.28 -43.65
C GLU A 630 -0.60 7.47 -43.63
N PRO A 631 -1.41 6.79 -44.47
CA PRO A 631 -2.86 6.82 -44.35
C PRO A 631 -3.37 6.30 -43.00
N PHE A 632 -2.71 5.30 -42.40
CA PHE A 632 -3.07 4.80 -41.07
C PHE A 632 -2.81 5.84 -39.99
N LYS A 633 -1.64 6.50 -40.01
CA LYS A 633 -1.33 7.60 -39.07
C LYS A 633 -2.38 8.71 -39.17
N ALA A 634 -2.68 9.14 -40.39
CA ALA A 634 -3.70 10.16 -40.62
C ALA A 634 -5.08 9.73 -40.08
N THR A 635 -5.47 8.48 -40.27
CA THR A 635 -6.74 7.95 -39.77
C THR A 635 -6.79 7.87 -38.24
N PHE A 636 -5.77 7.35 -37.56
CA PHE A 636 -5.76 7.35 -36.09
C PHE A 636 -5.83 8.77 -35.53
N ARG A 637 -5.02 9.68 -36.07
CA ARG A 637 -4.96 11.08 -35.65
C ARG A 637 -6.26 11.84 -35.93
N HIS A 638 -7.02 11.46 -36.96
CA HIS A 638 -8.35 12.02 -37.23
C HIS A 638 -9.27 11.84 -36.02
N PHE A 639 -9.34 10.63 -35.43
CA PHE A 639 -10.20 10.36 -34.28
C PHE A 639 -9.73 11.12 -33.02
N VAL A 640 -8.42 11.20 -32.80
CA VAL A 640 -7.84 12.00 -31.71
C VAL A 640 -8.20 13.48 -31.85
N ASN A 641 -8.05 14.05 -33.06
CA ASN A 641 -8.23 15.49 -33.29
C ASN A 641 -9.69 15.93 -33.34
N THR A 642 -10.59 15.04 -33.79
CA THR A 642 -12.01 15.39 -34.00
C THR A 642 -12.92 14.91 -32.88
N GLY A 643 -12.51 13.90 -32.11
CA GLY A 643 -13.37 13.19 -31.15
C GLY A 643 -14.50 12.40 -31.82
N GLU A 644 -14.39 12.10 -33.13
CA GLU A 644 -15.40 11.34 -33.85
C GLU A 644 -15.55 9.93 -33.23
N ASN A 645 -16.77 9.59 -32.79
CA ASN A 645 -17.05 8.27 -32.22
C ASN A 645 -18.34 7.67 -32.82
N PRO A 646 -18.23 6.90 -33.91
CA PRO A 646 -19.39 6.24 -34.51
C PRO A 646 -20.10 5.30 -33.51
N PRO A 647 -21.44 5.22 -33.53
CA PRO A 647 -22.21 4.65 -32.41
C PRO A 647 -22.20 3.12 -32.33
N THR A 648 -21.75 2.41 -33.37
CA THR A 648 -21.72 0.94 -33.41
C THR A 648 -20.36 0.42 -33.86
N ASN A 649 -20.00 -0.80 -33.47
CA ASN A 649 -18.75 -1.43 -33.86
C ASN A 649 -18.57 -1.49 -35.38
N ILE A 650 -19.62 -1.87 -36.10
CA ILE A 650 -19.63 -1.88 -37.56
C ILE A 650 -19.46 -0.49 -38.18
N ALA A 651 -20.07 0.55 -37.58
CA ALA A 651 -19.90 1.92 -38.05
C ALA A 651 -18.46 2.40 -37.83
N LYS A 652 -17.84 2.07 -36.69
CA LYS A 652 -16.43 2.36 -36.42
C LYS A 652 -15.50 1.66 -37.41
N PHE A 653 -15.74 0.38 -37.68
CA PHE A 653 -14.97 -0.40 -38.65
C PHE A 653 -15.05 0.19 -40.06
N ASN A 654 -16.27 0.42 -40.56
CA ASN A 654 -16.46 1.01 -41.89
C ASN A 654 -15.84 2.41 -41.97
N ARG A 655 -16.04 3.24 -40.95
CA ARG A 655 -15.48 4.59 -40.91
C ARG A 655 -13.95 4.59 -40.95
N PHE A 656 -13.30 3.63 -40.28
CA PHE A 656 -11.85 3.50 -40.37
C PHE A 656 -11.39 3.17 -41.80
N LEU A 657 -12.06 2.23 -42.48
CA LEU A 657 -11.73 1.88 -43.87
C LEU A 657 -11.99 3.05 -44.84
N GLU A 658 -13.08 3.79 -44.65
CA GLU A 658 -13.39 5.01 -45.40
C GLU A 658 -12.27 6.05 -45.25
N LEU A 659 -11.87 6.35 -44.01
CA LEU A 659 -10.80 7.30 -43.74
C LEU A 659 -9.44 6.83 -44.30
N LEU A 660 -9.12 5.54 -44.24
CA LEU A 660 -7.92 5.01 -44.91
C LEU A 660 -7.95 5.29 -46.41
N GLN A 661 -9.12 5.10 -47.06
CA GLN A 661 -9.27 5.36 -48.48
C GLN A 661 -9.21 6.86 -48.79
N GLU A 662 -9.87 7.70 -47.99
CA GLU A 662 -9.83 9.17 -48.11
C GLU A 662 -8.40 9.71 -47.92
N ASN A 663 -7.66 9.21 -46.94
CA ASN A 663 -6.29 9.63 -46.66
C ASN A 663 -5.27 9.13 -47.68
N TYR A 664 -5.59 8.07 -48.44
CA TYR A 664 -4.73 7.55 -49.51
C TYR A 664 -5.09 8.11 -50.89
N ASN A 665 -6.34 7.93 -51.33
CA ASN A 665 -6.83 8.33 -52.64
C ASN A 665 -8.37 8.53 -52.61
N PRO A 666 -8.87 9.75 -52.36
CA PRO A 666 -10.30 10.04 -52.36
C PRO A 666 -10.99 9.61 -53.67
N GLY A 667 -12.07 8.84 -53.56
CA GLY A 667 -12.82 8.33 -54.72
C GLY A 667 -12.24 7.06 -55.37
N GLY A 668 -11.11 6.54 -54.85
CA GLY A 668 -10.57 5.24 -55.19
C GLY A 668 -11.25 4.07 -54.47
N ASN A 669 -10.71 2.87 -54.63
CA ASN A 669 -11.19 1.64 -53.98
C ASN A 669 -10.06 0.71 -53.52
N GLU A 670 -8.83 1.21 -53.44
CA GLU A 670 -7.63 0.45 -53.15
C GLU A 670 -7.70 -0.27 -51.80
N VAL A 671 -8.31 0.34 -50.78
CA VAL A 671 -8.51 -0.27 -49.45
C VAL A 671 -9.46 -1.45 -49.53
N GLU A 672 -10.66 -1.27 -50.06
CA GLU A 672 -11.62 -2.38 -50.17
C GLU A 672 -11.15 -3.46 -51.14
N SER A 673 -10.36 -3.10 -52.17
CA SER A 673 -9.83 -4.05 -53.15
C SER A 673 -8.82 -5.05 -52.57
N THR A 674 -8.29 -4.82 -51.37
CA THR A 674 -7.39 -5.80 -50.72
C THR A 674 -8.13 -7.04 -50.21
N PHE A 675 -9.45 -6.95 -50.08
CA PHE A 675 -10.32 -8.06 -49.67
C PHE A 675 -10.79 -8.85 -50.92
N PRO A 676 -10.55 -10.17 -50.99
CA PRO A 676 -11.14 -11.03 -52.01
C PRO A 676 -12.67 -10.96 -52.00
N SER A 677 -13.27 -11.29 -53.14
CA SER A 677 -14.72 -11.21 -53.32
C SER A 677 -15.51 -11.85 -52.17
N GLY A 678 -16.38 -11.04 -51.54
CA GLY A 678 -17.25 -11.47 -50.44
C GLY A 678 -16.58 -11.62 -49.08
N GLU A 679 -15.26 -11.43 -48.95
CA GLU A 679 -14.56 -11.47 -47.67
C GLU A 679 -14.94 -10.30 -46.76
N LEU A 680 -14.91 -9.08 -47.28
CA LEU A 680 -15.25 -7.88 -46.50
C LEU A 680 -16.68 -7.96 -45.95
N ASN A 681 -17.64 -8.41 -46.77
CA ASN A 681 -19.02 -8.62 -46.32
C ASN A 681 -19.14 -9.75 -45.29
N TYR A 682 -18.31 -10.79 -45.39
CA TYR A 682 -18.25 -11.84 -44.37
C TYR A 682 -17.80 -11.25 -43.04
N ILE A 683 -16.70 -10.49 -43.02
CA ILE A 683 -16.17 -9.81 -41.82
C ILE A 683 -17.21 -8.88 -41.20
N ARG A 684 -17.87 -8.04 -42.02
CA ARG A 684 -18.90 -7.09 -41.57
C ARG A 684 -20.09 -7.75 -40.86
N ASN A 685 -20.35 -9.05 -41.07
CA ASN A 685 -21.43 -9.76 -40.38
C ASN A 685 -21.06 -10.22 -38.96
N PHE A 686 -19.78 -10.17 -38.57
CA PHE A 686 -19.30 -10.55 -37.24
C PHE A 686 -18.92 -9.37 -36.35
N ILE A 687 -18.67 -8.20 -36.95
CA ILE A 687 -18.41 -6.94 -36.25
C ILE A 687 -19.75 -6.25 -35.94
#